data_AF-A0A929BLK7-F1
#
_entry.id   AF-A0A929BLK7-F1
#
_cell.length_a   1.000
_cell.length_b   1.000
_cell.length_c   1.000
_cell.angle_alpha   90.00
_cell.angle_beta   90.00
_cell.angle_gamma   90.00
#
_symmetry.space_group_name_H-M   'P 1'
#
loop_
_entity.id
_entity.type
_entity.pdbx_description
1 polymer ?
#
loop_
_entity_poly.entity_id
_entity_poly.type
_entity_poly.pdbx_seq_one_letter_code
_entity_poly.pdbx_strand_id
1 'polypeptide(L)'
;LLSNRPWQRQQRLFFLFLIPAMMWSLTDIFFRSDFFMEHEVKLVLVKAVICLVILTVVQFHYFLCSFFRPQRVKIPVAYVFVIGTVALAALGYIPESIEIGTSGINVAYGIWILAIGLLILSTLAGKDIYSLVQRRKASPDPSERNQIAYLLVATFMMIVFLFSVFAPGAGEYPLAHIGNLGLACILTYAVVAQRLVDVRVVFRRGLTWAGYYGLGIGLFALLFFLIHRLLDFDIDFATLALAFGLGMPIIIFLAHRVRGPLREGMERALIRQRYYYRKRLSDFTAKAHGVPSLQEFGSELVSLLSQSIDCRRACLLLPYTGSQDFSARFVYPPVEDNPMRKLRLRGDSPVLTWLSQKAPILPERNLSILPEFAGMWQEEREEIRSAEVEIFVSLMNEGEVVAVLAVGSKQNNQLYTVEDMDLVEFVARNVAASMKKEYVHEQQRERDEELSIINRLTGVITSRVNIEEIFETFANDLKEFVDVEWATAALIQGDQLHFLALSSAIGSAWQTGETIPLEGTAAERVCAEKKSLYEADLARHHRFWTGEYHLRQGIRSIVYLPLVAEGRAIGTLILATRRPDAYSPRQIRVLEHLALQIAMPIENSQLYAKVEESSRIDQLTGLFNRRHFEEEISGGIALHSRYGGIFSLLLLDLDGFKTYNDIYGHPSGDEILRQIGRTINDSIRSADQAFRYGGDEFVVILPQTTADDAYTVAERVRAQIDTQMKAKEIAVTCSVGLASYPSDGLMSSELVTSADTALYYAKRTGGNRVYLSSKILSEPAPESGIYTRGSGLSAVYALAAAVEAKDPYVYGHSRKVNGYAVALAEAIGLPPDEVSRISTAALLHDIGKIAIPDTILNKKGKLRPEDWEVIKSHPRLGANIVGNVPSLVPCADGILHHHECWDGSGYPDGLKGEAIPRDARVLAVADAFDAMISPRPYRGAYPHQKAVEEIREGAGTKFDPKLVEVFIGLVEAGYPEEVKVGEETGGEEG
;
A
#
# COMPACT_ATOMS: atom_id res chain seq x y z
N LEU A 1 13.23 -30.96 22.44
CA LEU A 1 12.31 -31.80 21.64
C LEU A 1 12.83 -33.20 21.29
N LEU A 2 14.15 -33.45 21.19
CA LEU A 2 14.72 -34.81 21.04
C LEU A 2 14.63 -35.70 22.30
N SER A 3 14.10 -35.20 23.43
CA SER A 3 14.12 -35.89 24.73
C SER A 3 13.02 -36.93 24.94
N ASN A 4 12.03 -37.04 24.05
CA ASN A 4 10.84 -37.89 24.25
C ASN A 4 10.61 -38.97 23.18
N ARG A 5 11.62 -39.37 22.39
CA ARG A 5 11.48 -40.52 21.45
C ARG A 5 11.78 -41.87 22.16
N PRO A 6 11.04 -42.96 21.85
CA PRO A 6 11.24 -44.30 22.45
C PRO A 6 12.65 -44.87 22.24
N TRP A 7 13.35 -44.43 21.19
CA TRP A 7 14.75 -44.75 20.90
C TRP A 7 15.72 -44.39 22.04
N GLN A 8 15.46 -43.31 22.80
CA GLN A 8 16.31 -42.98 23.95
C GLN A 8 16.16 -44.00 25.10
N ARG A 9 15.01 -44.67 25.21
CA ARG A 9 14.73 -45.65 26.25
C ARG A 9 15.40 -46.99 25.97
N GLN A 10 15.26 -47.52 24.76
CA GLN A 10 15.95 -48.74 24.31
C GLN A 10 17.46 -48.57 24.43
N GLN A 11 17.99 -47.42 23.99
CA GLN A 11 19.41 -47.08 24.16
C GLN A 11 19.84 -47.09 25.63
N ARG A 12 19.10 -46.42 26.52
CA ARG A 12 19.46 -46.35 27.95
C ARG A 12 19.49 -47.73 28.61
N LEU A 13 18.49 -48.56 28.32
CA LEU A 13 18.39 -49.90 28.91
C LEU A 13 19.44 -50.86 28.33
N PHE A 14 19.77 -50.73 27.04
CA PHE A 14 20.88 -51.47 26.42
C PHE A 14 22.22 -51.16 27.10
N PHE A 15 22.49 -49.88 27.39
CA PHE A 15 23.68 -49.47 28.13
C PHE A 15 23.71 -50.01 29.55
N LEU A 16 22.58 -49.94 30.27
CA LEU A 16 22.47 -50.48 31.62
C LEU A 16 22.70 -52.00 31.67
N PHE A 17 22.41 -52.72 30.58
CA PHE A 17 22.77 -54.13 30.41
C PHE A 17 24.25 -54.36 30.11
N LEU A 18 24.85 -53.55 29.23
CA LEU A 18 26.24 -53.75 28.81
C LEU A 18 27.24 -53.60 29.97
N ILE A 19 26.99 -52.67 30.89
CA ILE A 19 27.88 -52.39 32.04
C ILE A 19 28.09 -53.65 32.92
N PRO A 20 27.05 -54.27 33.51
CA PRO A 20 27.23 -55.46 34.33
C PRO A 20 27.71 -56.67 33.52
N ALA A 21 27.35 -56.78 32.22
CA ALA A 21 27.87 -57.84 31.36
C ALA A 21 29.39 -57.74 31.16
N MET A 22 29.92 -56.52 30.97
CA MET A 22 31.35 -56.27 30.89
C MET A 22 32.04 -56.51 32.24
N MET A 23 31.45 -56.01 33.34
CA MET A 23 31.99 -56.21 34.68
C MET A 23 32.03 -57.69 35.06
N TRP A 24 30.98 -58.46 34.76
CA TRP A 24 30.95 -59.90 34.96
C TRP A 24 32.11 -60.57 34.23
N SER A 25 32.29 -60.28 32.94
CA SER A 25 33.39 -60.86 32.17
C SER A 25 34.77 -60.43 32.67
N LEU A 26 34.91 -59.22 33.21
CA LEU A 26 36.19 -58.77 33.75
C LEU A 26 36.49 -59.44 35.09
N THR A 27 35.52 -59.51 36.00
CA THR A 27 35.68 -60.11 37.33
C THR A 27 35.91 -61.62 37.26
N ASP A 28 35.24 -62.33 36.33
CA ASP A 28 35.45 -63.78 36.16
C ASP A 28 36.83 -64.09 35.53
N ILE A 29 37.41 -63.20 34.70
CA ILE A 29 38.82 -63.30 34.26
C ILE A 29 39.77 -63.14 35.45
N PHE A 30 39.54 -62.14 36.32
CA PHE A 30 40.39 -61.93 37.49
C PHE A 30 40.29 -63.10 38.47
N PHE A 31 39.09 -63.61 38.71
CA PHE A 31 38.84 -64.78 39.56
C PHE A 31 39.63 -66.02 39.08
N ARG A 32 39.64 -66.26 37.77
CA ARG A 32 40.32 -67.41 37.16
C ARG A 32 41.81 -67.22 36.94
N SER A 33 42.33 -66.00 37.07
CA SER A 33 43.75 -65.72 36.86
C SER A 33 44.58 -65.99 38.11
N ASP A 34 45.86 -66.26 37.92
CA ASP A 34 46.85 -66.40 38.99
C ASP A 34 47.28 -65.05 39.59
N PHE A 35 46.68 -63.95 39.15
CA PHE A 35 47.04 -62.60 39.60
C PHE A 35 46.70 -62.38 41.08
N PHE A 36 45.64 -63.01 41.59
CA PHE A 36 45.23 -62.95 42.99
C PHE A 36 45.31 -64.35 43.60
N MET A 37 46.41 -64.66 44.32
CA MET A 37 46.68 -66.01 44.84
C MET A 37 46.08 -66.29 46.23
N GLU A 38 45.59 -65.27 46.91
CA GLU A 38 45.01 -65.41 48.24
C GLU A 38 43.60 -66.01 48.18
N HIS A 39 43.38 -67.06 48.98
CA HIS A 39 42.12 -67.80 49.03
C HIS A 39 40.92 -66.88 49.36
N GLU A 40 41.12 -65.93 50.27
CA GLU A 40 40.09 -64.97 50.69
C GLU A 40 39.68 -64.03 49.55
N VAL A 41 40.63 -63.56 48.74
CA VAL A 41 40.36 -62.69 47.59
C VAL A 41 39.61 -63.45 46.49
N LYS A 42 39.99 -64.70 46.21
CA LYS A 42 39.26 -65.55 45.24
C LYS A 42 37.82 -65.80 45.68
N LEU A 43 37.57 -66.00 46.98
CA LEU A 43 36.22 -66.18 47.51
C LEU A 43 35.34 -64.93 47.32
N VAL A 44 35.89 -63.74 47.56
CA VAL A 44 35.18 -62.47 47.32
C VAL A 44 34.89 -62.28 45.82
N LEU A 45 35.85 -62.60 44.95
CA LEU A 45 35.67 -62.48 43.50
C LEU A 45 34.55 -63.38 42.97
N VAL A 46 34.42 -64.62 43.43
CA VAL A 46 33.30 -65.51 43.04
C VAL A 46 31.95 -64.95 43.48
N LYS A 47 31.84 -64.45 44.71
CA LYS A 47 30.61 -63.82 45.21
C LYS A 47 30.21 -62.64 44.33
N ALA A 48 31.19 -61.82 43.93
CA ALA A 48 30.97 -60.71 43.01
C ALA A 48 30.53 -61.18 41.61
N VAL A 49 31.16 -62.23 41.05
CA VAL A 49 30.78 -62.83 39.77
C VAL A 49 29.31 -63.27 39.80
N ILE A 50 28.88 -64.00 40.83
CA ILE A 50 27.51 -64.49 40.95
C ILE A 50 26.50 -63.33 41.02
N CYS A 51 26.79 -62.29 41.80
CA CYS A 51 25.93 -61.11 41.88
C CYS A 51 25.83 -60.36 40.54
N LEU A 52 26.95 -60.24 39.82
CA LEU A 52 27.01 -59.59 38.51
C LEU A 52 26.26 -60.38 37.42
N VAL A 53 26.29 -61.71 37.48
CA VAL A 53 25.51 -62.59 36.58
C VAL A 53 24.01 -62.30 36.74
N ILE A 54 23.52 -62.34 37.98
CA ILE A 54 22.09 -62.10 38.27
C ILE A 54 21.69 -60.67 37.88
N LEU A 55 22.54 -59.68 38.17
CA LEU A 55 22.31 -58.30 37.74
C LEU A 55 22.23 -58.19 36.21
N THR A 56 23.12 -58.86 35.47
CA THR A 56 23.13 -58.87 34.01
C THR A 56 21.83 -59.44 33.44
N VAL A 57 21.34 -60.57 33.99
CA VAL A 57 20.07 -61.17 33.58
C VAL A 57 18.88 -60.23 33.84
N VAL A 58 18.85 -59.56 35.00
CA VAL A 58 17.82 -58.58 35.34
C VAL A 58 17.85 -57.35 34.43
N GLN A 59 19.04 -56.84 34.06
CA GLN A 59 19.14 -55.73 33.11
C GLN A 59 18.72 -56.13 31.71
N PHE A 60 19.09 -57.34 31.28
CA PHE A 60 18.69 -57.87 29.99
C PHE A 60 17.16 -57.99 29.90
N HIS A 61 16.50 -58.47 30.95
CA HIS A 61 15.03 -58.50 31.05
C HIS A 61 14.40 -57.12 30.79
N TYR A 62 14.90 -56.07 31.45
CA TYR A 62 14.37 -54.72 31.25
C TYR A 62 14.64 -54.16 29.85
N PHE A 63 15.79 -54.50 29.26
CA PHE A 63 16.09 -54.19 27.87
C PHE A 63 15.09 -54.86 26.92
N LEU A 64 14.81 -56.16 27.09
CA LEU A 64 13.82 -56.88 26.29
C LEU A 64 12.41 -56.27 26.44
N CYS A 65 11.99 -55.97 27.67
CA CYS A 65 10.70 -55.32 27.96
C CYS A 65 10.47 -54.02 27.18
N SER A 66 11.53 -53.31 26.80
CA SER A 66 11.42 -52.07 26.04
C SER A 66 10.92 -52.26 24.60
N PHE A 67 10.94 -53.48 24.06
CA PHE A 67 10.47 -53.78 22.70
C PHE A 67 8.99 -54.18 22.64
N PHE A 68 8.37 -54.57 23.76
CA PHE A 68 6.98 -55.02 23.78
C PHE A 68 6.08 -54.30 24.80
N ARG A 69 6.60 -53.42 25.67
CA ARG A 69 5.80 -52.57 26.56
C ARG A 69 6.00 -51.06 26.31
N PRO A 70 5.00 -50.34 25.77
CA PRO A 70 5.12 -48.92 25.48
C PRO A 70 5.17 -48.02 26.75
N GLN A 71 4.54 -48.43 27.86
CA GLN A 71 4.53 -47.66 29.12
C GLN A 71 5.83 -47.79 29.95
N ARG A 72 6.10 -46.83 30.86
CA ARG A 72 7.23 -46.89 31.81
C ARG A 72 7.18 -48.19 32.61
N VAL A 73 8.14 -49.07 32.38
CA VAL A 73 8.33 -50.27 33.20
C VAL A 73 8.81 -49.81 34.57
N LYS A 74 8.03 -50.11 35.62
CA LYS A 74 8.49 -49.89 37.01
C LYS A 74 9.67 -50.84 37.24
N ILE A 75 10.81 -50.27 37.62
CA ILE A 75 12.11 -50.94 37.77
C ILE A 75 12.24 -51.86 39.04
N PRO A 76 11.36 -51.91 40.06
CA PRO A 76 11.78 -52.50 41.33
C PRO A 76 11.69 -54.04 41.45
N VAL A 77 10.78 -54.72 40.74
CA VAL A 77 10.43 -56.12 41.10
C VAL A 77 11.56 -57.12 40.81
N ALA A 78 12.19 -57.05 39.63
CA ALA A 78 13.26 -57.99 39.29
C ALA A 78 14.56 -57.76 40.08
N TYR A 79 14.74 -56.59 40.72
CA TYR A 79 15.94 -56.35 41.55
C TYR A 79 15.89 -57.06 42.91
N VAL A 80 14.73 -57.57 43.32
CA VAL A 80 14.62 -58.44 44.51
C VAL A 80 15.53 -59.66 44.36
N PHE A 81 15.71 -60.19 43.14
CA PHE A 81 16.65 -61.27 42.86
C PHE A 81 18.10 -60.88 43.12
N VAL A 82 18.50 -59.66 42.73
CA VAL A 82 19.86 -59.15 42.96
C VAL A 82 20.10 -58.97 44.47
N ILE A 83 19.16 -58.33 45.18
CA ILE A 83 19.26 -58.09 46.63
C ILE A 83 19.31 -59.43 47.39
N GLY A 84 18.45 -60.39 47.03
CA GLY A 84 18.46 -61.72 47.63
C GLY A 84 19.76 -62.48 47.38
N THR A 85 20.31 -62.38 46.16
CA THR A 85 21.60 -63.01 45.82
C THR A 85 22.75 -62.38 46.63
N VAL A 86 22.79 -61.06 46.75
CA VAL A 86 23.80 -60.34 47.56
C VAL A 86 23.70 -60.75 49.03
N ALA A 87 22.48 -60.85 49.59
CA ALA A 87 22.27 -61.27 50.97
C ALA A 87 22.74 -62.71 51.20
N LEU A 88 22.40 -63.64 50.30
CA LEU A 88 22.82 -65.04 50.40
C LEU A 88 24.34 -65.21 50.22
N ALA A 89 24.96 -64.40 49.35
CA ALA A 89 26.41 -64.39 49.19
C ALA A 89 27.15 -63.81 50.41
N ALA A 90 26.59 -62.76 51.02
CA ALA A 90 27.13 -62.19 52.26
C ALA A 90 27.04 -63.16 53.43
N LEU A 91 25.93 -63.91 53.55
CA LEU A 91 25.71 -64.92 54.59
C LEU A 91 26.49 -66.23 54.36
N GLY A 92 27.21 -66.37 53.24
CA GLY A 92 28.04 -67.55 52.95
C GLY A 92 27.27 -68.76 52.41
N TYR A 93 26.01 -68.60 52.02
CA TYR A 93 25.23 -69.67 51.39
C TYR A 93 25.55 -69.85 49.90
N ILE A 94 26.15 -68.84 49.25
CA ILE A 94 26.49 -68.83 47.82
C ILE A 94 27.80 -68.06 47.58
N PRO A 95 28.93 -68.69 47.23
CA PRO A 95 29.20 -70.13 47.32
C PRO A 95 29.47 -70.55 48.78
N GLU A 96 29.28 -71.84 49.08
CA GLU A 96 29.54 -72.45 50.39
C GLU A 96 31.04 -72.62 50.65
N SER A 97 31.81 -72.99 49.62
CA SER A 97 33.28 -73.10 49.68
C SER A 97 33.91 -73.05 48.28
N ILE A 98 35.24 -72.90 48.24
CA ILE A 98 36.03 -73.01 47.02
C ILE A 98 37.17 -73.98 47.27
N GLU A 99 37.38 -74.94 46.37
CA GLU A 99 38.52 -75.86 46.39
C GLU A 99 39.48 -75.49 45.26
N ILE A 100 40.72 -75.15 45.62
CA ILE A 100 41.78 -74.82 44.64
C ILE A 100 42.60 -76.09 44.42
N GLY A 101 42.34 -76.79 43.32
CA GLY A 101 43.03 -78.02 42.93
C GLY A 101 44.09 -77.80 41.84
N THR A 102 44.84 -78.85 41.51
CA THR A 102 45.84 -78.84 40.42
C THR A 102 45.22 -78.77 39.02
N SER A 103 43.93 -79.09 38.88
CA SER A 103 43.15 -79.05 37.63
C SER A 103 42.28 -77.81 37.48
N GLY A 104 42.30 -76.87 38.44
CA GLY A 104 41.51 -75.63 38.39
C GLY A 104 40.80 -75.29 39.70
N ILE A 105 39.94 -74.26 39.64
CA ILE A 105 39.16 -73.79 40.79
C ILE A 105 37.78 -74.44 40.75
N ASN A 106 37.46 -75.26 41.74
CA ASN A 106 36.13 -75.85 41.90
C ASN A 106 35.32 -75.05 42.93
N VAL A 107 34.09 -74.68 42.59
CA VAL A 107 33.25 -73.81 43.42
C VAL A 107 32.02 -74.58 43.88
N ALA A 108 31.85 -74.75 45.19
CA ALA A 108 30.63 -75.31 45.76
C ALA A 108 29.56 -74.21 45.86
N TYR A 109 28.73 -74.07 44.83
CA TYR A 109 27.78 -72.95 44.75
C TYR A 109 26.57 -73.03 45.72
N GLY A 110 26.33 -74.18 46.37
CA GLY A 110 25.20 -74.41 47.28
C GLY A 110 23.85 -74.58 46.58
N ILE A 111 22.82 -75.08 47.28
CA ILE A 111 21.49 -75.34 46.68
C ILE A 111 20.73 -74.06 46.35
N TRP A 112 21.01 -72.97 47.06
CA TRP A 112 20.29 -71.71 46.94
C TRP A 112 20.50 -71.01 45.58
N ILE A 113 21.65 -71.20 44.92
CA ILE A 113 21.86 -70.64 43.57
C ILE A 113 20.92 -71.26 42.54
N LEU A 114 20.68 -72.57 42.64
CA LEU A 114 19.80 -73.31 41.73
C LEU A 114 18.35 -72.85 41.94
N ALA A 115 17.96 -72.63 43.19
CA ALA A 115 16.64 -72.08 43.53
C ALA A 115 16.42 -70.68 42.93
N ILE A 116 17.40 -69.76 43.06
CA ILE A 116 17.33 -68.42 42.45
C ILE A 116 17.29 -68.51 40.93
N GLY A 117 18.15 -69.33 40.33
CA GLY A 117 18.22 -69.53 38.88
C GLY A 117 16.89 -70.04 38.29
N LEU A 118 16.28 -71.04 38.93
CA LEU A 118 14.98 -71.60 38.53
C LEU A 118 13.85 -70.56 38.67
N LEU A 119 13.87 -69.74 39.73
CA LEU A 119 12.86 -68.70 39.95
C LEU A 119 12.98 -67.58 38.90
N ILE A 120 14.20 -67.18 38.54
CA ILE A 120 14.46 -66.21 37.46
C ILE A 120 14.00 -66.77 36.10
N LEU A 121 14.29 -68.03 35.81
CA LEU A 121 13.90 -68.66 34.55
C LEU A 121 12.37 -68.72 34.39
N SER A 122 11.67 -69.17 35.43
CA SER A 122 10.22 -69.32 35.44
C SER A 122 9.47 -67.99 35.42
N THR A 123 10.00 -66.94 36.06
CA THR A 123 9.29 -65.65 36.20
C THR A 123 9.67 -64.58 35.17
N LEU A 124 10.96 -64.48 34.80
CA LEU A 124 11.47 -63.45 33.89
C LEU A 124 11.62 -63.98 32.47
N ALA A 125 12.45 -65.02 32.29
CA ALA A 125 12.83 -65.50 30.97
C ALA A 125 11.65 -66.09 30.19
N GLY A 126 10.82 -66.92 30.85
CA GLY A 126 9.61 -67.47 30.23
C GLY A 126 8.63 -66.39 29.76
N LYS A 127 8.46 -65.34 30.56
CA LYS A 127 7.60 -64.19 30.24
C LYS A 127 8.14 -63.36 29.07
N ASP A 128 9.46 -63.14 29.01
CA ASP A 128 10.10 -62.38 27.95
C ASP A 128 10.00 -63.11 26.61
N ILE A 129 10.28 -64.42 26.60
CA ILE A 129 10.15 -65.26 25.41
C ILE A 129 8.70 -65.24 24.89
N TYR A 130 7.72 -65.45 25.78
CA TYR A 130 6.30 -65.40 25.41
C TYR A 130 5.93 -64.04 24.79
N SER A 131 6.35 -62.95 25.42
CA SER A 131 6.02 -61.58 24.98
C SER A 131 6.68 -61.22 23.65
N LEU A 132 7.95 -61.61 23.44
CA LEU A 132 8.66 -61.41 22.19
C LEU A 132 8.06 -62.23 21.04
N VAL A 133 7.70 -63.49 21.27
CA VAL A 133 7.02 -64.32 20.26
C VAL A 133 5.67 -63.72 19.87
N GLN A 134 4.87 -63.26 20.84
CA GLN A 134 3.59 -62.61 20.56
C GLN A 134 3.78 -61.32 19.76
N ARG A 135 4.78 -60.49 20.11
CA ARG A 135 5.09 -59.25 19.39
C ARG A 135 5.57 -59.53 17.96
N ARG A 136 6.40 -60.55 17.75
CA ARG A 136 6.88 -60.97 16.42
C ARG A 136 5.73 -61.39 15.52
N LYS A 137 4.75 -62.12 16.05
CA LYS A 137 3.54 -62.53 15.30
C LYS A 137 2.63 -61.33 14.96
N ALA A 138 2.52 -60.35 15.86
CA ALA A 138 1.65 -59.19 15.69
C ALA A 138 2.24 -58.07 14.81
N SER A 139 3.56 -57.96 14.69
CA SER A 139 4.17 -56.85 13.94
C SER A 139 4.04 -57.03 12.41
N PRO A 140 3.59 -56.00 11.67
CA PRO A 140 3.56 -56.01 10.21
C PRO A 140 4.91 -55.66 9.56
N ASP A 141 5.88 -55.12 10.29
CA ASP A 141 7.17 -54.65 9.76
C ASP A 141 8.22 -55.78 9.69
N PRO A 142 8.78 -56.12 8.51
CA PRO A 142 9.85 -57.10 8.37
C PRO A 142 11.10 -56.77 9.19
N SER A 143 11.44 -55.49 9.35
CA SER A 143 12.61 -55.06 10.13
C SER A 143 12.40 -55.34 11.62
N GLU A 144 11.25 -54.96 12.19
CA GLU A 144 10.90 -55.26 13.59
C GLU A 144 10.86 -56.78 13.85
N ARG A 145 10.36 -57.60 12.91
CA ARG A 145 10.37 -59.06 13.02
C ARG A 145 11.77 -59.65 13.11
N ASN A 146 12.71 -59.12 12.32
CA ASN A 146 14.11 -59.55 12.36
C ASN A 146 14.78 -59.12 13.66
N GLN A 147 14.57 -57.89 14.12
CA GLN A 147 15.07 -57.42 15.42
C GLN A 147 14.62 -58.34 16.56
N ILE A 148 13.33 -58.67 16.61
CA ILE A 148 12.78 -59.56 17.65
C ILE A 148 13.36 -60.99 17.53
N ALA A 149 13.63 -61.48 16.32
CA ALA A 149 14.26 -62.79 16.14
C ALA A 149 15.67 -62.85 16.75
N TYR A 150 16.50 -61.83 16.54
CA TYR A 150 17.83 -61.76 17.17
C TYR A 150 17.74 -61.64 18.69
N LEU A 151 16.76 -60.91 19.23
CA LEU A 151 16.51 -60.83 20.67
C LEU A 151 16.10 -62.19 21.28
N LEU A 152 15.31 -62.99 20.55
CA LEU A 152 14.96 -64.35 20.96
C LEU A 152 16.18 -65.27 20.98
N VAL A 153 17.02 -65.22 19.94
CA VAL A 153 18.28 -65.98 19.90
C VAL A 153 19.21 -65.57 21.04
N ALA A 154 19.36 -64.27 21.29
CA ALA A 154 20.14 -63.73 22.40
C ALA A 154 19.62 -64.21 23.76
N THR A 155 18.29 -64.21 23.95
CA THR A 155 17.66 -64.72 25.20
C THR A 155 17.91 -66.21 25.38
N PHE A 156 17.75 -67.01 24.32
CA PHE A 156 18.03 -68.44 24.35
C PHE A 156 19.50 -68.72 24.70
N MET A 157 20.42 -68.01 24.05
CA MET A 157 21.85 -68.13 24.33
C MET A 157 22.17 -67.78 25.79
N MET A 158 21.63 -66.68 26.31
CA MET A 158 21.86 -66.28 27.70
C MET A 158 21.38 -67.34 28.70
N ILE A 159 20.24 -68.01 28.44
CA ILE A 159 19.74 -69.12 29.26
C ILE A 159 20.69 -70.32 29.21
N VAL A 160 21.07 -70.77 28.01
CA VAL A 160 21.96 -71.93 27.85
C VAL A 160 23.28 -71.73 28.62
N PHE A 161 23.88 -70.55 28.50
CA PHE A 161 25.15 -70.28 29.17
C PHE A 161 25.01 -70.03 30.67
N LEU A 162 23.90 -69.48 31.14
CA LEU A 162 23.59 -69.39 32.57
C LEU A 162 23.56 -70.78 33.23
N PHE A 163 23.00 -71.79 32.55
CA PHE A 163 22.96 -73.17 33.05
C PHE A 163 24.28 -73.92 32.89
N SER A 164 25.07 -73.57 31.87
CA SER A 164 26.38 -74.21 31.63
C SER A 164 27.33 -74.09 32.83
N VAL A 165 27.21 -73.04 33.64
CA VAL A 165 28.00 -72.83 34.88
C VAL A 165 27.76 -73.91 35.93
N PHE A 166 26.58 -74.56 35.93
CA PHE A 166 26.22 -75.60 36.90
C PHE A 166 26.46 -77.03 36.38
N ALA A 167 26.95 -77.18 35.15
CA ALA A 167 27.22 -78.51 34.60
C ALA A 167 28.47 -79.14 35.27
N PRO A 168 28.47 -80.45 35.56
CA PRO A 168 29.65 -81.14 36.09
C PRO A 168 30.86 -80.95 35.16
N GLY A 169 31.98 -80.47 35.68
CA GLY A 169 33.20 -80.18 34.90
C GLY A 169 33.24 -78.80 34.22
N ALA A 170 32.17 -77.99 34.31
CA ALA A 170 32.15 -76.65 33.72
C ALA A 170 33.10 -75.65 34.40
N GLY A 171 33.58 -75.95 35.61
CA GLY A 171 34.57 -75.12 36.33
C GLY A 171 35.91 -75.02 35.60
N GLU A 172 36.28 -76.02 34.80
CA GLU A 172 37.56 -76.11 34.08
C GLU A 172 37.63 -75.19 32.86
N TYR A 173 36.49 -74.83 32.26
CA TYR A 173 36.41 -74.05 31.04
C TYR A 173 35.70 -72.71 31.26
N PRO A 174 36.13 -71.62 30.60
CA PRO A 174 35.48 -70.30 30.69
C PRO A 174 34.16 -70.23 29.90
N LEU A 175 33.26 -71.20 30.06
CA LEU A 175 32.01 -71.31 29.27
C LEU A 175 31.11 -70.08 29.45
N ALA A 176 31.06 -69.52 30.66
CA ALA A 176 30.34 -68.29 30.96
C ALA A 176 30.82 -67.09 30.09
N HIS A 177 32.14 -66.94 29.94
CA HIS A 177 32.73 -65.87 29.11
C HIS A 177 32.43 -66.06 27.63
N ILE A 178 32.54 -67.29 27.13
CA ILE A 178 32.22 -67.63 25.74
C ILE A 178 30.76 -67.29 25.44
N GLY A 179 29.85 -67.59 26.38
CA GLY A 179 28.45 -67.23 26.29
C GLY A 179 28.20 -65.73 26.21
N ASN A 180 28.82 -64.97 27.11
CA ASN A 180 28.69 -63.52 27.14
C ASN A 180 29.29 -62.85 25.88
N LEU A 181 30.42 -63.35 25.38
CA LEU A 181 31.03 -62.89 24.13
C LEU A 181 30.10 -63.16 22.95
N GLY A 182 29.55 -64.36 22.84
CA GLY A 182 28.62 -64.69 21.77
C GLY A 182 27.31 -63.90 21.85
N LEU A 183 26.78 -63.66 23.05
CA LEU A 183 25.65 -62.74 23.26
C LEU A 183 25.98 -61.33 22.76
N ALA A 184 27.17 -60.82 23.08
CA ALA A 184 27.64 -59.52 22.61
C ALA A 184 27.78 -59.49 21.08
N CYS A 185 28.30 -60.54 20.44
CA CYS A 185 28.38 -60.64 18.98
C CYS A 185 27.01 -60.61 18.31
N ILE A 186 26.05 -61.38 18.83
CA ILE A 186 24.67 -61.43 18.29
C ILE A 186 23.99 -60.07 18.42
N LEU A 187 24.09 -59.43 19.58
CA LEU A 187 23.52 -58.10 19.80
C LEU A 187 24.23 -57.03 18.98
N THR A 188 25.55 -57.12 18.81
CA THR A 188 26.32 -56.20 17.96
C THR A 188 25.91 -56.33 16.51
N TYR A 189 25.78 -57.55 16.00
CA TYR A 189 25.26 -57.80 14.66
C TYR A 189 23.84 -57.26 14.52
N ALA A 190 22.95 -57.51 15.48
CA ALA A 190 21.59 -56.97 15.45
C ALA A 190 21.55 -55.43 15.46
N VAL A 191 22.44 -54.79 16.21
CA VAL A 191 22.59 -53.32 16.28
C VAL A 191 23.08 -52.76 14.94
N VAL A 192 24.08 -53.39 14.30
CA VAL A 192 24.66 -52.93 13.03
C VAL A 192 23.79 -53.26 11.82
N ALA A 193 23.37 -54.51 11.70
CA ALA A 193 22.68 -55.03 10.50
C ALA A 193 21.17 -54.81 10.51
N GLN A 194 20.53 -54.80 11.68
CA GLN A 194 19.06 -54.70 11.81
C GLN A 194 18.60 -53.42 12.51
N ARG A 195 19.50 -52.45 12.72
CA ARG A 195 19.22 -51.17 13.41
C ARG A 195 18.51 -51.35 14.76
N LEU A 196 18.85 -52.41 15.50
CA LEU A 196 18.25 -52.71 16.81
C LEU A 196 18.33 -51.49 17.76
N VAL A 197 19.44 -50.75 17.68
CA VAL A 197 19.70 -49.50 18.40
C VAL A 197 20.58 -48.60 17.51
N ASP A 198 20.47 -47.28 17.60
CA ASP A 198 21.35 -46.35 16.86
C ASP A 198 22.83 -46.49 17.29
N VAL A 199 23.61 -47.15 16.43
CA VAL A 199 25.05 -47.43 16.60
C VAL A 199 25.85 -46.16 16.89
N ARG A 200 25.53 -45.02 16.24
CA ARG A 200 26.32 -43.79 16.39
C ARG A 200 26.13 -43.15 17.75
N VAL A 201 24.94 -43.28 18.34
CA VAL A 201 24.67 -42.76 19.68
C VAL A 201 25.24 -43.68 20.74
N VAL A 202 25.15 -45.00 20.55
CA VAL A 202 25.74 -45.99 21.46
C VAL A 202 27.26 -45.89 21.47
N PHE A 203 27.90 -45.81 20.31
CA PHE A 203 29.35 -45.66 20.24
C PHE A 203 29.81 -44.32 20.84
N ARG A 204 29.12 -43.22 20.50
CA ARG A 204 29.44 -41.87 21.01
C ARG A 204 29.30 -41.77 22.53
N ARG A 205 28.18 -42.23 23.10
CA ARG A 205 27.97 -42.18 24.56
C ARG A 205 28.85 -43.19 25.30
N GLY A 206 28.98 -44.39 24.75
CA GLY A 206 29.81 -45.46 25.33
C GLY A 206 31.26 -45.05 25.43
N LEU A 207 31.85 -44.55 24.34
CA LEU A 207 33.24 -44.09 24.32
C LEU A 207 33.47 -42.90 25.27
N THR A 208 32.52 -41.95 25.34
CA THR A 208 32.63 -40.82 26.28
C THR A 208 32.61 -41.28 27.73
N TRP A 209 31.64 -42.13 28.12
CA TRP A 209 31.52 -42.60 29.50
C TRP A 209 32.66 -43.55 29.88
N ALA A 210 33.05 -44.46 28.98
CA ALA A 210 34.19 -45.36 29.19
C ALA A 210 35.50 -44.58 29.35
N GLY A 211 35.70 -43.51 28.57
CA GLY A 211 36.84 -42.60 28.75
C GLY A 211 36.83 -41.89 30.10
N TYR A 212 35.69 -41.31 30.51
CA TYR A 212 35.58 -40.57 31.78
C TYR A 212 35.78 -41.46 33.00
N TYR A 213 35.03 -42.56 33.07
CA TYR A 213 35.11 -43.48 34.21
C TYR A 213 36.42 -44.27 34.18
N GLY A 214 36.93 -44.66 33.01
CA GLY A 214 38.22 -45.35 32.88
C GLY A 214 39.38 -44.48 33.36
N LEU A 215 39.44 -43.20 32.96
CA LEU A 215 40.45 -42.26 33.44
C LEU A 215 40.31 -42.00 34.95
N GLY A 216 39.08 -41.82 35.44
CA GLY A 216 38.81 -41.60 36.87
C GLY A 216 39.20 -42.79 37.74
N ILE A 217 38.83 -44.01 37.32
CA ILE A 217 39.22 -45.26 37.99
C ILE A 217 40.73 -45.45 37.93
N GLY A 218 41.38 -45.17 36.79
CA GLY A 218 42.83 -45.26 36.66
C GLY A 218 43.59 -44.32 37.59
N LEU A 219 43.17 -43.05 37.68
CA LEU A 219 43.75 -42.08 38.61
C LEU A 219 43.51 -42.46 40.07
N PHE A 220 42.32 -42.97 40.40
CA PHE A 220 42.01 -43.43 41.75
C PHE A 220 42.84 -44.66 42.13
N ALA A 221 42.96 -45.64 41.24
CA ALA A 221 43.79 -46.83 41.46
C ALA A 221 45.27 -46.46 41.63
N LEU A 222 45.77 -45.52 40.82
CA LEU A 222 47.13 -44.99 40.95
C LEU A 222 47.34 -44.29 42.29
N LEU A 223 46.39 -43.45 42.71
CA LEU A 223 46.45 -42.76 43.99
C LEU A 223 46.38 -43.74 45.17
N PHE A 224 45.47 -44.70 45.13
CA PHE A 224 45.34 -45.75 46.15
C PHE A 224 46.64 -46.57 46.25
N PHE A 225 47.21 -46.98 45.13
CA PHE A 225 48.50 -47.68 45.07
C PHE A 225 49.65 -46.84 45.65
N LEU A 226 49.69 -45.54 45.32
CA LEU A 226 50.70 -44.63 45.84
C LEU A 226 50.57 -44.45 47.37
N ILE A 227 49.34 -44.31 47.88
CA ILE A 227 49.06 -44.18 49.32
C ILE A 227 49.40 -45.47 50.06
N HIS A 228 49.04 -46.64 49.51
CA HIS A 228 49.45 -47.94 50.05
C HIS A 228 50.97 -48.05 50.16
N ARG A 229 51.70 -47.69 49.09
CA ARG A 229 53.16 -47.69 49.08
C ARG A 229 53.79 -46.69 50.06
N LEU A 230 53.09 -45.59 50.38
CA LEU A 230 53.60 -44.54 51.27
C LEU A 230 53.30 -44.81 52.76
N LEU A 231 52.16 -45.43 53.06
CA LEU A 231 51.64 -45.64 54.42
C LEU A 231 51.72 -47.09 54.90
N ASP A 232 52.08 -48.04 54.03
CA ASP A 232 52.37 -49.44 54.33
C ASP A 232 51.25 -50.16 55.13
N PHE A 233 49.99 -49.98 54.69
CA PHE A 233 48.83 -50.66 55.29
C PHE A 233 48.41 -51.89 54.48
N ASP A 234 47.92 -52.94 55.14
CA ASP A 234 47.47 -54.16 54.46
C ASP A 234 46.22 -53.94 53.58
N ILE A 235 46.23 -54.53 52.39
CA ILE A 235 45.10 -54.50 51.46
C ILE A 235 44.13 -55.63 51.82
N ASP A 236 43.31 -55.40 52.83
CA ASP A 236 42.22 -56.30 53.21
C ASP A 236 40.87 -55.85 52.59
N PHE A 237 39.83 -56.66 52.79
CA PHE A 237 38.49 -56.35 52.29
C PHE A 237 37.94 -55.03 52.86
N ALA A 238 38.28 -54.69 54.11
CA ALA A 238 37.77 -53.50 54.78
C ALA A 238 38.41 -52.22 54.21
N THR A 239 39.72 -52.23 53.94
CA THR A 239 40.44 -51.09 53.36
C THR A 239 40.04 -50.87 51.90
N LEU A 240 39.85 -51.94 51.11
CA LEU A 240 39.28 -51.87 49.76
C LEU A 240 37.85 -51.32 49.78
N ALA A 241 36.98 -51.83 50.66
CA ALA A 241 35.59 -51.36 50.78
C ALA A 241 35.52 -49.88 51.17
N LEU A 242 36.37 -49.42 52.10
CA LEU A 242 36.46 -48.03 52.51
C LEU A 242 36.96 -47.13 51.37
N ALA A 243 38.01 -47.57 50.66
CA ALA A 243 38.57 -46.86 49.52
C ALA A 243 37.54 -46.70 48.40
N PHE A 244 36.84 -47.78 48.02
CA PHE A 244 35.77 -47.70 47.03
C PHE A 244 34.58 -46.84 47.50
N GLY A 245 34.21 -46.94 48.78
CA GLY A 245 33.14 -46.13 49.39
C GLY A 245 33.41 -44.63 49.35
N LEU A 246 34.67 -44.22 49.54
CA LEU A 246 35.09 -42.82 49.48
C LEU A 246 35.42 -42.36 48.05
N GLY A 247 36.02 -43.22 47.22
CA GLY A 247 36.52 -42.88 45.89
C GLY A 247 35.44 -42.80 44.81
N MET A 248 34.47 -43.73 44.81
CA MET A 248 33.44 -43.78 43.76
C MET A 248 32.56 -42.52 43.70
N PRO A 249 32.09 -41.93 44.82
CA PRO A 249 31.34 -40.68 44.79
C PRO A 249 32.15 -39.53 44.18
N ILE A 250 33.46 -39.46 44.47
CA ILE A 250 34.36 -38.43 43.96
C ILE A 250 34.54 -38.57 42.44
N ILE A 251 34.77 -39.80 41.96
CA ILE A 251 34.87 -40.09 40.52
C ILE A 251 33.57 -39.71 39.80
N ILE A 252 32.41 -40.08 40.37
CA ILE A 252 31.09 -39.75 39.81
C ILE A 252 30.89 -38.23 39.76
N PHE A 253 31.26 -37.51 40.83
CA PHE A 253 31.15 -36.06 40.93
C PHE A 253 32.03 -35.34 39.90
N LEU A 254 33.31 -35.71 39.80
CA LEU A 254 34.23 -35.13 38.81
C LEU A 254 33.76 -35.42 37.38
N ALA A 255 33.36 -36.66 37.09
CA ALA A 255 32.83 -37.05 35.78
C ALA A 255 31.59 -36.23 35.41
N HIS A 256 30.72 -35.89 36.38
CA HIS A 256 29.57 -35.02 36.13
C HIS A 256 29.93 -33.56 35.91
N ARG A 257 30.91 -33.02 36.65
CA ARG A 257 31.30 -31.61 36.58
C ARG A 257 32.02 -31.25 35.28
N VAL A 258 32.84 -32.15 34.75
CA VAL A 258 33.67 -31.95 33.54
C VAL A 258 32.90 -32.27 32.24
N ARG A 259 31.74 -32.94 32.35
CA ARG A 259 30.92 -33.40 31.23
C ARG A 259 30.48 -32.31 30.26
N GLY A 260 30.14 -31.12 30.77
CA GLY A 260 29.61 -30.01 29.95
C GLY A 260 30.57 -29.54 28.85
N PRO A 261 31.71 -28.94 29.22
CA PRO A 261 32.62 -28.32 28.25
C PRO A 261 33.27 -29.32 27.27
N LEU A 262 33.59 -30.54 27.70
CA LEU A 262 34.22 -31.55 26.84
C LEU A 262 33.24 -32.24 25.87
N ARG A 263 31.96 -32.38 26.24
CA ARG A 263 30.92 -32.87 25.33
C ARG A 263 30.78 -31.94 24.12
N GLU A 264 30.80 -30.64 24.35
CA GLU A 264 30.77 -29.63 23.29
C GLU A 264 32.05 -29.64 22.44
N GLY A 265 33.21 -30.00 23.02
CA GLY A 265 34.45 -30.21 22.29
C GLY A 265 34.41 -31.41 21.34
N MET A 266 33.98 -32.58 21.83
CA MET A 266 33.85 -33.79 21.02
C MET A 266 32.74 -33.68 19.95
N GLU A 267 31.62 -33.03 20.25
CA GLU A 267 30.55 -32.80 19.26
C GLU A 267 31.02 -31.90 18.11
N ARG A 268 31.91 -30.93 18.37
CA ARG A 268 32.54 -30.07 17.35
C ARG A 268 33.60 -30.78 16.50
N ALA A 269 34.32 -31.76 17.06
CA ALA A 269 35.41 -32.45 16.37
C ALA A 269 34.93 -33.50 15.34
N LEU A 270 33.71 -34.05 15.47
CA LEU A 270 33.24 -35.18 14.66
C LEU A 270 32.18 -34.87 13.59
N ILE A 271 31.40 -33.78 13.67
CA ILE A 271 30.29 -33.50 12.74
C ILE A 271 30.18 -31.99 12.46
N ARG A 272 31.08 -31.45 11.61
CA ARG A 272 31.28 -29.99 11.52
C ARG A 272 30.24 -29.21 10.70
N GLN A 273 29.60 -29.81 9.67
CA GLN A 273 28.76 -29.03 8.72
C GLN A 273 27.25 -29.28 8.84
N ARG A 274 26.76 -30.53 8.77
CA ARG A 274 25.30 -30.80 8.76
C ARG A 274 24.56 -30.40 10.04
N TYR A 275 25.21 -30.51 11.20
CA TYR A 275 24.61 -30.08 12.47
C TYR A 275 24.42 -28.56 12.53
N TYR A 276 25.36 -27.80 11.96
CA TYR A 276 25.28 -26.33 11.92
C TYR A 276 24.07 -25.85 11.09
N TYR A 277 23.90 -26.40 9.88
CA TYR A 277 22.76 -26.03 9.02
C TYR A 277 21.43 -26.50 9.59
N ARG A 278 21.35 -27.72 10.15
CA ARG A 278 20.13 -28.20 10.82
C ARG A 278 19.74 -27.33 12.02
N LYS A 279 20.72 -26.83 12.79
CA LYS A 279 20.46 -25.90 13.89
C LYS A 279 19.94 -24.56 13.36
N ARG A 280 20.60 -23.97 12.35
CA ARG A 280 20.13 -22.73 11.71
C ARG A 280 18.74 -22.87 11.10
N LEU A 281 18.45 -23.98 10.44
CA LEU A 281 17.13 -24.27 9.89
C LEU A 281 16.07 -24.36 11.00
N SER A 282 16.39 -25.03 12.11
CA SER A 282 15.50 -25.06 13.28
C SER A 282 15.26 -23.65 13.86
N ASP A 283 16.31 -22.84 14.00
CA ASP A 283 16.21 -21.47 14.51
C ASP A 283 15.39 -20.57 13.56
N PHE A 284 15.56 -20.74 12.24
CA PHE A 284 14.78 -20.06 11.20
C PHE A 284 13.30 -20.47 11.27
N THR A 285 12.98 -21.76 11.32
CA THR A 285 11.58 -22.24 11.42
C THR A 285 10.87 -21.73 12.66
N ALA A 286 11.58 -21.60 13.79
CA ALA A 286 11.02 -21.05 15.03
C ALA A 286 10.71 -19.54 14.92
N LYS A 287 11.42 -18.81 14.04
CA LYS A 287 11.27 -17.37 13.81
C LYS A 287 10.62 -17.02 12.48
N ALA A 288 10.05 -18.00 11.78
CA ALA A 288 9.49 -17.84 10.44
C ALA A 288 8.46 -16.69 10.34
N HIS A 289 7.67 -16.47 11.40
CA HIS A 289 6.66 -15.40 11.46
C HIS A 289 7.22 -13.97 11.47
N GLY A 290 8.51 -13.80 11.78
CA GLY A 290 9.17 -12.50 11.89
C GLY A 290 10.06 -12.12 10.69
N VAL A 291 10.04 -12.91 9.61
CA VAL A 291 10.81 -12.61 8.40
C VAL A 291 10.04 -11.58 7.56
N PRO A 292 10.67 -10.47 7.11
CA PRO A 292 9.97 -9.31 6.59
C PRO A 292 9.56 -9.39 5.11
N SER A 293 10.10 -10.34 4.33
CA SER A 293 9.79 -10.44 2.90
C SER A 293 9.75 -11.89 2.41
N LEU A 294 8.94 -12.14 1.38
CA LEU A 294 8.88 -13.43 0.69
C LEU A 294 10.23 -13.82 0.08
N GLN A 295 10.99 -12.84 -0.44
CA GLN A 295 12.30 -13.07 -1.04
C GLN A 295 13.32 -13.62 -0.03
N GLU A 296 13.43 -12.97 1.13
CA GLU A 296 14.33 -13.39 2.21
C GLU A 296 13.88 -14.74 2.77
N PHE A 297 12.58 -14.91 2.99
CA PHE A 297 11.99 -16.15 3.48
C PHE A 297 12.30 -17.32 2.56
N GLY A 298 11.96 -17.21 1.27
CA GLY A 298 12.08 -18.29 0.30
C GLY A 298 13.53 -18.67 0.03
N SER A 299 14.41 -17.67 -0.15
CA SER A 299 15.83 -17.91 -0.43
C SER A 299 16.57 -18.53 0.76
N GLU A 300 16.34 -18.03 1.99
CA GLU A 300 16.97 -18.59 3.18
C GLU A 300 16.43 -20.00 3.50
N LEU A 301 15.11 -20.22 3.38
CA LEU A 301 14.49 -21.52 3.56
C LEU A 301 15.09 -22.58 2.63
N VAL A 302 15.07 -22.33 1.31
CA VAL A 302 15.56 -23.29 0.31
C VAL A 302 17.06 -23.53 0.51
N SER A 303 17.85 -22.49 0.81
CA SER A 303 19.29 -22.61 1.06
C SER A 303 19.61 -23.44 2.31
N LEU A 304 19.01 -23.11 3.46
CA LEU A 304 19.23 -23.82 4.73
C LEU A 304 18.73 -25.27 4.67
N LEU A 305 17.58 -25.50 4.04
CA LEU A 305 17.03 -26.84 3.86
C LEU A 305 17.95 -27.68 2.98
N SER A 306 18.37 -27.15 1.82
CA SER A 306 19.25 -27.85 0.89
C SER A 306 20.57 -28.27 1.53
N GLN A 307 21.19 -27.38 2.33
CA GLN A 307 22.43 -27.66 3.04
C GLN A 307 22.24 -28.60 4.24
N SER A 308 21.04 -28.65 4.82
CA SER A 308 20.69 -29.54 5.95
C SER A 308 20.48 -30.99 5.53
N ILE A 309 19.98 -31.21 4.31
CA ILE A 309 19.76 -32.55 3.72
C ILE A 309 20.83 -32.94 2.69
N ASP A 310 21.78 -32.04 2.40
CA ASP A 310 22.90 -32.24 1.48
C ASP A 310 22.46 -32.51 0.03
N CYS A 311 21.49 -31.74 -0.47
CA CYS A 311 21.03 -31.82 -1.85
C CYS A 311 21.86 -30.93 -2.79
N ARG A 312 21.95 -31.32 -4.07
CA ARG A 312 22.62 -30.55 -5.13
C ARG A 312 21.80 -29.36 -5.57
N ARG A 313 20.51 -29.59 -5.80
CA ARG A 313 19.57 -28.59 -6.29
C ARG A 313 18.26 -28.69 -5.53
N ALA A 314 17.62 -27.55 -5.34
CA ALA A 314 16.24 -27.50 -4.88
C ALA A 314 15.59 -26.22 -5.40
N CYS A 315 14.28 -26.22 -5.57
CA CYS A 315 13.54 -25.00 -5.78
C CYS A 315 12.22 -25.01 -5.04
N LEU A 316 11.73 -23.81 -4.75
CA LEU A 316 10.39 -23.59 -4.26
C LEU A 316 9.54 -23.01 -5.39
N LEU A 317 8.50 -23.74 -5.75
CA LEU A 317 7.49 -23.32 -6.70
C LEU A 317 6.34 -22.65 -5.98
N LEU A 318 5.93 -21.49 -6.50
CA LEU A 318 4.81 -20.70 -5.99
C LEU A 318 3.78 -20.48 -7.10
N PRO A 319 2.49 -20.26 -6.76
CA PRO A 319 1.48 -19.94 -7.74
C PRO A 319 1.83 -18.65 -8.49
N TYR A 320 1.71 -18.69 -9.82
CA TYR A 320 1.95 -17.56 -10.69
C TYR A 320 0.78 -16.58 -10.63
N THR A 321 1.07 -15.27 -10.65
CA THR A 321 0.05 -14.24 -10.52
C THR A 321 -0.90 -14.24 -11.72
N GLY A 322 -2.18 -14.55 -11.46
CA GLY A 322 -3.22 -14.65 -12.50
C GLY A 322 -3.29 -15.98 -13.25
N SER A 323 -2.54 -17.01 -12.84
CA SER A 323 -2.70 -18.40 -13.31
C SER A 323 -2.81 -19.36 -12.12
N GLN A 324 -3.36 -20.56 -12.35
CA GLN A 324 -3.30 -21.65 -11.37
C GLN A 324 -1.95 -22.41 -11.43
N ASP A 325 -1.07 -22.06 -12.37
CA ASP A 325 0.22 -22.70 -12.55
C ASP A 325 1.22 -22.32 -11.45
N PHE A 326 2.07 -23.26 -11.07
CA PHE A 326 3.16 -23.09 -10.13
C PHE A 326 4.49 -22.96 -10.89
N SER A 327 5.29 -21.94 -10.54
CA SER A 327 6.58 -21.70 -11.18
C SER A 327 7.69 -21.58 -10.15
N ALA A 328 8.88 -22.09 -10.47
CA ALA A 328 10.05 -22.00 -9.61
C ALA A 328 10.45 -20.53 -9.37
N ARG A 329 10.31 -20.06 -8.12
CA ARG A 329 10.65 -18.68 -7.73
C ARG A 329 11.99 -18.60 -7.01
N PHE A 330 12.24 -19.54 -6.10
CA PHE A 330 13.49 -19.60 -5.33
C PHE A 330 14.23 -20.87 -5.67
N VAL A 331 15.52 -20.74 -6.01
CA VAL A 331 16.33 -21.87 -6.49
C VAL A 331 17.65 -21.91 -5.75
N TYR A 332 18.09 -23.12 -5.41
CA TYR A 332 19.41 -23.42 -4.86
C TYR A 332 20.16 -24.40 -5.78
N PRO A 333 21.46 -24.18 -6.03
CA PRO A 333 22.18 -22.91 -5.81
C PRO A 333 21.59 -21.78 -6.68
N PRO A 334 21.70 -20.51 -6.25
CA PRO A 334 21.13 -19.35 -6.95
C PRO A 334 22.02 -18.92 -8.14
N VAL A 335 22.17 -19.80 -9.13
CA VAL A 335 22.94 -19.56 -10.37
C VAL A 335 21.99 -19.49 -11.57
N GLU A 336 22.30 -18.68 -12.58
CA GLU A 336 21.40 -18.46 -13.73
C GLU A 336 21.13 -19.75 -14.54
N ASP A 337 22.15 -20.60 -14.72
CA ASP A 337 22.06 -21.86 -15.47
C ASP A 337 21.42 -23.02 -14.68
N ASN A 338 20.78 -22.76 -13.55
CA ASN A 338 20.15 -23.83 -12.78
C ASN A 338 18.88 -24.34 -13.50
N PRO A 339 18.80 -25.62 -13.93
CA PRO A 339 17.66 -26.13 -14.69
C PRO A 339 16.34 -26.08 -13.91
N MET A 340 16.39 -26.12 -12.57
CA MET A 340 15.23 -25.98 -11.69
C MET A 340 14.50 -24.63 -11.86
N ARG A 341 15.16 -23.60 -12.42
CA ARG A 341 14.56 -22.27 -12.63
C ARG A 341 13.51 -22.25 -13.74
N LYS A 342 13.57 -23.22 -14.65
CA LYS A 342 12.60 -23.39 -15.74
C LYS A 342 11.42 -24.28 -15.35
N LEU A 343 11.50 -24.98 -14.22
CA LEU A 343 10.48 -25.92 -13.78
C LEU A 343 9.14 -25.22 -13.52
N ARG A 344 8.09 -25.69 -14.20
CA ARG A 344 6.71 -25.26 -14.00
C ARG A 344 5.82 -26.48 -13.81
N LEU A 345 4.84 -26.35 -12.92
CA LEU A 345 3.76 -27.33 -12.75
C LEU A 345 2.46 -26.63 -13.12
N ARG A 346 1.68 -27.23 -14.00
CA ARG A 346 0.39 -26.64 -14.39
C ARG A 346 -0.62 -26.72 -13.24
N GLY A 347 -1.59 -25.81 -13.20
CA GLY A 347 -2.63 -25.83 -12.15
C GLY A 347 -3.46 -27.12 -12.13
N ASP A 348 -3.63 -27.75 -13.29
CA ASP A 348 -4.30 -29.05 -13.47
C ASP A 348 -3.34 -30.26 -13.37
N SER A 349 -2.10 -30.05 -12.91
CA SER A 349 -1.09 -31.09 -12.84
C SER A 349 -1.53 -32.25 -11.94
N PRO A 350 -1.35 -33.52 -12.38
CA PRO A 350 -1.52 -34.69 -11.52
C PRO A 350 -0.61 -34.67 -10.29
N VAL A 351 0.56 -33.99 -10.35
CA VAL A 351 1.48 -33.83 -9.20
C VAL A 351 0.85 -32.98 -8.11
N LEU A 352 0.29 -31.83 -8.47
CA LEU A 352 -0.41 -30.94 -7.53
C LEU A 352 -1.66 -31.61 -6.94
N THR A 353 -2.41 -32.33 -7.79
CA THR A 353 -3.60 -33.08 -7.36
C THR A 353 -3.24 -34.16 -6.35
N TRP A 354 -2.15 -34.91 -6.58
CA TRP A 354 -1.70 -35.94 -5.65
C TRP A 354 -1.22 -35.35 -4.32
N LEU A 355 -0.42 -34.28 -4.39
CA LEU A 355 0.15 -33.59 -3.23
C LEU A 355 -0.92 -32.95 -2.33
N SER A 356 -2.02 -32.47 -2.91
CA SER A 356 -3.13 -31.90 -2.14
C SER A 356 -4.00 -32.96 -1.45
N GLN A 357 -4.13 -34.16 -2.03
CA GLN A 357 -5.13 -35.16 -1.58
C GLN A 357 -4.57 -36.36 -0.83
N LYS A 358 -3.34 -36.79 -1.11
CA LYS A 358 -2.85 -38.11 -0.65
C LYS A 358 -1.74 -38.05 0.39
N ALA A 359 -0.65 -37.36 0.08
CA ALA A 359 0.50 -37.31 0.99
C ALA A 359 1.40 -36.09 0.71
N PRO A 360 2.14 -35.63 1.74
CA PRO A 360 2.92 -34.41 1.65
C PRO A 360 4.24 -34.57 0.88
N ILE A 361 4.68 -35.80 0.59
CA ILE A 361 5.94 -36.11 -0.09
C ILE A 361 5.68 -37.08 -1.24
N LEU A 362 6.05 -36.68 -2.46
CA LEU A 362 5.96 -37.48 -3.69
C LEU A 362 7.35 -37.72 -4.28
N PRO A 363 7.89 -38.95 -4.21
CA PRO A 363 9.12 -39.30 -4.93
C PRO A 363 8.90 -39.32 -6.45
N GLU A 364 9.84 -38.81 -7.24
CA GLU A 364 9.77 -38.75 -8.70
C GLU A 364 9.54 -40.13 -9.33
N ARG A 365 10.19 -41.18 -8.81
CA ARG A 365 10.01 -42.55 -9.32
C ARG A 365 8.55 -42.99 -9.41
N ASN A 366 7.69 -42.47 -8.52
CA ASN A 366 6.27 -42.80 -8.50
C ASN A 366 5.51 -42.23 -9.70
N LEU A 367 6.03 -41.19 -10.35
CA LEU A 367 5.44 -40.61 -11.57
C LEU A 367 5.47 -41.60 -12.75
N SER A 368 6.41 -42.55 -12.74
CA SER A 368 6.49 -43.61 -13.76
C SER A 368 5.72 -44.88 -13.40
N ILE A 369 5.38 -45.05 -12.11
CA ILE A 369 4.82 -46.30 -11.56
C ILE A 369 3.31 -46.19 -11.35
N LEU A 370 2.82 -45.04 -10.86
CA LEU A 370 1.43 -44.89 -10.47
C LEU A 370 0.55 -44.51 -11.68
N PRO A 371 -0.61 -45.16 -11.90
CA PRO A 371 -1.48 -44.91 -13.06
C PRO A 371 -1.98 -43.47 -13.18
N GLU A 372 -2.11 -42.76 -12.06
CA GLU A 372 -2.60 -41.38 -11.99
C GLU A 372 -1.73 -40.38 -12.74
N PHE A 373 -0.46 -40.70 -12.98
CA PHE A 373 0.47 -39.85 -13.73
C PHE A 373 0.60 -40.24 -15.21
N ALA A 374 -0.13 -41.26 -15.67
CA ALA A 374 -0.06 -41.72 -17.06
C ALA A 374 -0.53 -40.66 -18.06
N GLY A 375 -1.45 -39.77 -17.66
CA GLY A 375 -1.95 -38.65 -18.45
C GLY A 375 -1.17 -37.33 -18.28
N MET A 376 -0.02 -37.34 -17.62
CA MET A 376 0.81 -36.15 -17.43
C MET A 376 1.32 -35.61 -18.77
N TRP A 377 1.29 -34.29 -18.93
CA TRP A 377 1.80 -33.59 -20.11
C TRP A 377 3.28 -33.91 -20.36
N GLN A 378 3.64 -34.18 -21.61
CA GLN A 378 5.03 -34.52 -21.99
C GLN A 378 6.01 -33.39 -21.68
N GLU A 379 5.61 -32.14 -21.91
CA GLU A 379 6.42 -30.96 -21.58
C GLU A 379 6.75 -30.90 -20.09
N GLU A 380 5.73 -31.04 -19.23
CA GLU A 380 5.92 -31.05 -17.77
C GLU A 380 6.82 -32.21 -17.32
N ARG A 381 6.65 -33.40 -17.91
CA ARG A 381 7.49 -34.56 -17.59
C ARG A 381 8.95 -34.36 -17.98
N GLU A 382 9.20 -33.69 -19.10
CA GLU A 382 10.55 -33.38 -19.56
C GLU A 382 11.19 -32.26 -18.71
N GLU A 383 10.42 -31.26 -18.31
CA GLU A 383 10.87 -30.23 -17.36
C GLU A 383 11.30 -30.83 -16.02
N ILE A 384 10.48 -31.71 -15.43
CA ILE A 384 10.78 -32.42 -14.18
C ILE A 384 12.08 -33.23 -14.31
N ARG A 385 12.25 -33.95 -15.42
CA ARG A 385 13.44 -34.77 -15.67
C ARG A 385 14.69 -33.90 -15.86
N SER A 386 14.59 -32.83 -16.65
CA SER A 386 15.69 -31.91 -16.93
C SER A 386 16.17 -31.16 -15.67
N ALA A 387 15.24 -30.91 -14.74
CA ALA A 387 15.52 -30.32 -13.44
C ALA A 387 16.15 -31.30 -12.44
N GLU A 388 16.25 -32.59 -12.77
CA GLU A 388 16.75 -33.68 -11.90
C GLU A 388 16.01 -33.74 -10.55
N VAL A 389 14.69 -33.53 -10.54
CA VAL A 389 13.88 -33.62 -9.31
C VAL A 389 13.80 -35.08 -8.85
N GLU A 390 14.11 -35.35 -7.58
CA GLU A 390 13.91 -36.66 -6.96
C GLU A 390 12.67 -36.71 -6.06
N ILE A 391 12.29 -35.58 -5.46
CA ILE A 391 11.23 -35.50 -4.47
C ILE A 391 10.48 -34.17 -4.63
N PHE A 392 9.15 -34.24 -4.65
CA PHE A 392 8.28 -33.09 -4.43
C PHE A 392 7.71 -33.12 -3.01
N VAL A 393 7.65 -31.96 -2.37
CA VAL A 393 7.06 -31.80 -1.05
C VAL A 393 6.07 -30.64 -1.06
N SER A 394 4.85 -30.88 -0.61
CA SER A 394 3.82 -29.85 -0.51
C SER A 394 3.97 -29.03 0.77
N LEU A 395 3.89 -27.71 0.66
CA LEU A 395 3.67 -26.82 1.78
C LEU A 395 2.16 -26.56 1.86
N MET A 396 1.48 -27.26 2.76
CA MET A 396 0.02 -27.21 2.92
C MET A 396 -0.39 -26.27 4.05
N ASN A 397 -1.38 -25.42 3.81
CA ASN A 397 -2.05 -24.65 4.85
C ASN A 397 -3.57 -24.72 4.65
N GLU A 398 -4.33 -25.11 5.67
CA GLU A 398 -5.80 -25.21 5.64
C GLU A 398 -6.38 -26.04 4.47
N GLY A 399 -5.65 -27.07 4.00
CA GLY A 399 -6.10 -27.95 2.92
C GLY A 399 -5.71 -27.49 1.51
N GLU A 400 -5.03 -26.35 1.37
CA GLU A 400 -4.53 -25.82 0.10
C GLU A 400 -3.00 -25.97 -0.02
N VAL A 401 -2.50 -26.24 -1.22
CA VAL A 401 -1.08 -26.22 -1.54
C VAL A 401 -0.64 -24.77 -1.71
N VAL A 402 0.09 -24.24 -0.73
CA VAL A 402 0.65 -22.87 -0.76
C VAL A 402 1.85 -22.80 -1.70
N ALA A 403 2.70 -23.81 -1.63
CA ALA A 403 3.92 -23.92 -2.41
C ALA A 403 4.33 -25.39 -2.57
N VAL A 404 5.17 -25.67 -3.57
CA VAL A 404 5.77 -26.99 -3.76
C VAL A 404 7.28 -26.86 -3.68
N LEU A 405 7.92 -27.63 -2.81
CA LEU A 405 9.36 -27.75 -2.75
C LEU A 405 9.80 -28.94 -3.60
N ALA A 406 10.52 -28.67 -4.69
CA ALA A 406 11.17 -29.70 -5.50
C ALA A 406 12.62 -29.84 -5.05
N VAL A 407 13.03 -31.07 -4.70
CA VAL A 407 14.37 -31.40 -4.22
C VAL A 407 15.01 -32.37 -5.21
N GLY A 408 16.21 -32.03 -5.70
CA GLY A 408 16.98 -32.88 -6.60
C GLY A 408 17.84 -33.90 -5.88
N SER A 409 18.82 -34.48 -6.57
CA SER A 409 19.70 -35.52 -6.00
C SER A 409 20.62 -35.04 -4.87
N LYS A 410 21.04 -35.96 -3.99
CA LYS A 410 22.08 -35.68 -3.00
C LYS A 410 23.44 -35.44 -3.63
N GLN A 411 24.28 -34.60 -3.01
CA GLN A 411 25.64 -34.33 -3.50
C GLN A 411 26.47 -35.61 -3.67
N ASN A 412 26.30 -36.56 -2.74
CA ASN A 412 27.00 -37.85 -2.69
C ASN A 412 26.29 -39.00 -3.42
N ASN A 413 25.26 -38.72 -4.24
CA ASN A 413 24.44 -39.72 -4.97
C ASN A 413 23.78 -40.80 -4.07
N GLN A 414 23.67 -40.57 -2.76
CA GLN A 414 22.95 -41.50 -1.87
C GLN A 414 21.46 -41.20 -1.84
N LEU A 415 20.66 -42.22 -1.52
CA LEU A 415 19.24 -42.03 -1.26
C LEU A 415 19.00 -41.12 -0.03
N TYR A 416 17.88 -40.42 -0.06
CA TYR A 416 17.37 -39.68 1.09
C TYR A 416 17.04 -40.62 2.25
N THR A 417 17.50 -40.26 3.45
CA THR A 417 17.24 -41.06 4.65
C THR A 417 15.87 -40.70 5.23
N VAL A 418 15.31 -41.57 6.06
CA VAL A 418 14.06 -41.28 6.80
C VAL A 418 14.19 -39.99 7.62
N GLU A 419 15.37 -39.73 8.19
CA GLU A 419 15.61 -38.47 8.93
C GLU A 419 15.56 -37.23 8.03
N ASP A 420 16.00 -37.34 6.77
CA ASP A 420 15.93 -36.23 5.82
C ASP A 420 14.47 -35.97 5.41
N MET A 421 13.69 -37.04 5.17
CA MET A 421 12.26 -36.93 4.88
C MET A 421 11.49 -36.31 6.05
N ASP A 422 11.70 -36.81 7.27
CA ASP A 422 11.10 -36.27 8.49
C ASP A 422 11.41 -34.77 8.65
N LEU A 423 12.65 -34.37 8.35
CA LEU A 423 13.08 -32.96 8.45
C LEU A 423 12.38 -32.09 7.41
N VAL A 424 12.34 -32.52 6.15
CA VAL A 424 11.71 -31.75 5.08
C VAL A 424 10.20 -31.63 5.32
N GLU A 425 9.54 -32.72 5.75
CA GLU A 425 8.12 -32.70 6.10
C GLU A 425 7.84 -31.76 7.29
N PHE A 426 8.67 -31.82 8.33
CA PHE A 426 8.55 -30.95 9.49
C PHE A 426 8.70 -29.48 9.11
N VAL A 427 9.71 -29.15 8.31
CA VAL A 427 9.96 -27.78 7.87
C VAL A 427 8.79 -27.30 7.02
N ALA A 428 8.38 -28.08 6.01
CA ALA A 428 7.26 -27.73 5.11
C ALA A 428 5.98 -27.41 5.89
N ARG A 429 5.65 -28.20 6.91
CA ARG A 429 4.45 -28.00 7.74
C ARG A 429 4.51 -26.74 8.60
N ASN A 430 5.67 -26.44 9.20
CA ASN A 430 5.79 -25.30 10.11
C ASN A 430 5.97 -23.96 9.38
N VAL A 431 6.44 -23.97 8.14
CA VAL A 431 6.64 -22.73 7.35
C VAL A 431 5.49 -22.42 6.41
N ALA A 432 4.58 -23.36 6.14
CA ALA A 432 3.50 -23.18 5.17
C ALA A 432 2.58 -21.99 5.50
N ALA A 433 2.18 -21.82 6.77
CA ALA A 433 1.32 -20.70 7.17
C ALA A 433 2.03 -19.34 7.02
N SER A 434 3.30 -19.25 7.46
CA SER A 434 4.10 -18.03 7.30
C SER A 434 4.37 -17.73 5.82
N MET A 435 4.65 -18.74 5.01
CA MET A 435 4.78 -18.60 3.55
C MET A 435 3.49 -18.08 2.91
N LYS A 436 2.33 -18.64 3.27
CA LYS A 436 1.02 -18.17 2.75
C LYS A 436 0.82 -16.70 3.10
N LYS A 437 1.09 -16.33 4.36
CA LYS A 437 0.99 -14.95 4.83
C LYS A 437 1.89 -14.01 4.01
N GLU A 438 3.18 -14.32 3.87
CA GLU A 438 4.11 -13.44 3.14
C GLU A 438 3.82 -13.39 1.62
N TYR A 439 3.36 -14.51 1.03
CA TYR A 439 2.91 -14.53 -0.36
C TYR A 439 1.67 -13.65 -0.59
N VAL A 440 0.65 -13.79 0.27
CA VAL A 440 -0.57 -12.96 0.20
C VAL A 440 -0.25 -11.49 0.44
N HIS A 441 0.65 -11.19 1.38
CA HIS A 441 1.05 -9.82 1.66
C HIS A 441 1.80 -9.17 0.49
N GLU A 442 2.68 -9.90 -0.20
CA GLU A 442 3.31 -9.44 -1.43
C GLU A 442 2.28 -9.20 -2.55
N GLN A 443 1.33 -10.11 -2.73
CA GLN A 443 0.22 -9.95 -3.69
C GLN A 443 -0.64 -8.72 -3.38
N GLN A 444 -0.95 -8.50 -2.10
CA GLN A 444 -1.70 -7.31 -1.68
C GLN A 444 -0.92 -6.04 -1.97
N ARG A 445 0.39 -6.01 -1.67
CA ARG A 445 1.25 -4.86 -1.94
C ARG A 445 1.35 -4.57 -3.44
N GLU A 446 1.54 -5.60 -4.27
CA GLU A 446 1.53 -5.43 -5.74
C GLU A 446 0.20 -4.84 -6.22
N ARG A 447 -0.92 -5.27 -5.65
CA ARG A 447 -2.25 -4.75 -5.99
C ARG A 447 -2.47 -3.32 -5.50
N ASP A 448 -1.98 -2.98 -4.32
CA ASP A 448 -2.06 -1.63 -3.76
C ASP A 448 -1.20 -0.65 -4.58
N GLU A 449 -0.02 -1.08 -5.05
CA GLU A 449 0.82 -0.32 -5.98
C GLU A 449 0.09 -0.09 -7.32
N GLU A 450 -0.54 -1.13 -7.89
CA GLU A 450 -1.35 -1.01 -9.12
C GLU A 450 -2.52 -0.03 -8.95
N LEU A 451 -3.28 -0.14 -7.85
CA LEU A 451 -4.41 0.75 -7.56
C LEU A 451 -3.95 2.19 -7.30
N SER A 452 -2.81 2.39 -6.64
CA SER A 452 -2.23 3.71 -6.41
C SER A 452 -1.90 4.41 -7.72
N ILE A 453 -1.30 3.69 -8.67
CA ILE A 453 -0.99 4.20 -10.01
C ILE A 453 -2.28 4.58 -10.75
N ILE A 454 -3.29 3.70 -10.75
CA ILE A 454 -4.59 3.96 -11.39
C ILE A 454 -5.26 5.20 -10.78
N ASN A 455 -5.33 5.30 -9.45
CA ASN A 455 -5.96 6.42 -8.75
C ASN A 455 -5.23 7.74 -9.01
N ARG A 456 -3.89 7.73 -9.02
CA ARG A 456 -3.09 8.92 -9.33
C ARG A 456 -3.37 9.42 -10.74
N LEU A 457 -3.29 8.53 -11.73
CA LEU A 457 -3.50 8.86 -13.14
C LEU A 457 -4.95 9.28 -13.43
N THR A 458 -5.92 8.62 -12.79
CA THR A 458 -7.34 9.00 -12.86
C THR A 458 -7.55 10.38 -12.24
N GLY A 459 -6.90 10.68 -11.12
CA GLY A 459 -6.91 11.98 -10.46
C GLY A 459 -6.49 13.12 -11.41
N VAL A 460 -5.43 12.90 -12.21
CA VAL A 460 -4.99 13.86 -13.24
C VAL A 460 -6.11 14.12 -14.25
N ILE A 461 -6.69 13.06 -14.84
CA ILE A 461 -7.78 13.19 -15.83
C ILE A 461 -9.02 13.88 -15.25
N THR A 462 -9.34 13.65 -13.97
CA THR A 462 -10.50 14.29 -13.32
C THR A 462 -10.25 15.70 -12.81
N SER A 463 -9.00 16.19 -12.84
CA SER A 463 -8.63 17.47 -12.20
C SER A 463 -9.09 18.71 -12.96
N ARG A 464 -9.38 18.59 -14.26
CA ARG A 464 -9.82 19.71 -15.11
C ARG A 464 -10.89 19.25 -16.09
N VAL A 465 -11.71 20.20 -16.52
CA VAL A 465 -12.77 19.97 -17.51
C VAL A 465 -12.21 19.72 -18.91
N ASN A 466 -11.05 20.30 -19.25
CA ASN A 466 -10.45 20.15 -20.58
C ASN A 466 -9.37 19.05 -20.60
N ILE A 467 -9.68 17.92 -21.24
CA ILE A 467 -8.74 16.80 -21.38
C ILE A 467 -7.52 17.15 -22.24
N GLU A 468 -7.65 18.01 -23.25
CA GLU A 468 -6.57 18.35 -24.16
C GLU A 468 -5.38 18.96 -23.42
N GLU A 469 -5.65 19.81 -22.43
CA GLU A 469 -4.63 20.50 -21.62
C GLU A 469 -3.88 19.58 -20.65
N ILE A 470 -4.52 18.50 -20.19
CA ILE A 470 -3.99 17.63 -19.14
C ILE A 470 -3.45 16.31 -19.68
N PHE A 471 -3.80 15.94 -20.91
CA PHE A 471 -3.43 14.66 -21.49
C PHE A 471 -1.92 14.50 -21.64
N GLU A 472 -1.19 15.59 -21.90
CA GLU A 472 0.28 15.56 -21.92
C GLU A 472 0.86 15.23 -20.54
N THR A 473 0.31 15.82 -19.46
CA THR A 473 0.69 15.49 -18.08
C THR A 473 0.35 14.04 -17.76
N PHE A 474 -0.84 13.57 -18.13
CA PHE A 474 -1.26 12.18 -17.97
C PHE A 474 -0.31 11.21 -18.70
N ALA A 475 0.03 11.50 -19.95
CA ALA A 475 0.95 10.68 -20.74
C ALA A 475 2.37 10.69 -20.16
N ASN A 476 2.81 11.82 -19.60
CA ASN A 476 4.11 11.92 -18.92
C ASN A 476 4.14 11.12 -17.60
N ASP A 477 3.09 11.18 -16.79
CA ASP A 477 2.99 10.38 -15.56
C ASP A 477 2.91 8.88 -15.86
N LEU A 478 2.31 8.51 -17.00
CA LEU A 478 2.23 7.13 -17.46
C LEU A 478 3.61 6.55 -17.82
N LYS A 479 4.58 7.38 -18.23
CA LYS A 479 5.97 6.97 -18.53
C LYS A 479 6.70 6.38 -17.33
N GLU A 480 6.28 6.71 -16.11
CA GLU A 480 6.88 6.14 -14.89
C GLU A 480 6.58 4.64 -14.74
N PHE A 481 5.54 4.14 -15.42
CA PHE A 481 5.08 2.75 -15.31
C PHE A 481 5.24 1.92 -16.59
N VAL A 482 5.05 2.54 -17.76
CA VAL A 482 5.14 1.88 -19.07
C VAL A 482 5.95 2.72 -20.05
N ASP A 483 6.63 2.03 -20.96
CA ASP A 483 7.40 2.66 -22.04
C ASP A 483 6.44 3.30 -23.06
N VAL A 484 6.23 4.61 -22.95
CA VAL A 484 5.29 5.36 -23.79
C VAL A 484 6.02 6.57 -24.36
N GLU A 485 6.19 6.57 -25.68
CA GLU A 485 6.77 7.71 -26.41
C GLU A 485 5.71 8.44 -27.24
N TRP A 486 4.57 7.79 -27.50
CA TRP A 486 3.42 8.34 -28.19
C TRP A 486 2.14 7.82 -27.54
N ALA A 487 1.19 8.70 -27.23
CA ALA A 487 -0.09 8.38 -26.62
C ALA A 487 -1.19 9.25 -27.21
N THR A 488 -2.38 8.69 -27.40
CA THR A 488 -3.57 9.46 -27.77
C THR A 488 -4.85 8.87 -27.20
N ALA A 489 -5.80 9.73 -26.85
CA ALA A 489 -7.19 9.36 -26.68
C ALA A 489 -7.94 9.75 -27.95
N ALA A 490 -8.59 8.78 -28.60
CA ALA A 490 -9.34 8.99 -29.82
C ALA A 490 -10.79 8.52 -29.64
N LEU A 491 -11.77 9.35 -30.02
CA LEU A 491 -13.20 9.10 -29.83
C LEU A 491 -13.90 8.79 -31.14
N ILE A 492 -14.94 7.97 -31.08
CA ILE A 492 -15.76 7.63 -32.25
C ILE A 492 -16.85 8.68 -32.42
N GLN A 493 -16.91 9.29 -33.60
CA GLN A 493 -17.94 10.23 -34.02
C GLN A 493 -18.53 9.77 -35.36
N GLY A 494 -19.63 9.03 -35.31
CA GLY A 494 -20.23 8.44 -36.51
C GLY A 494 -19.31 7.35 -37.10
N ASP A 495 -18.90 7.54 -38.35
CA ASP A 495 -17.97 6.67 -39.09
C ASP A 495 -16.50 7.17 -39.04
N GLN A 496 -16.23 8.21 -38.26
CA GLN A 496 -14.90 8.79 -38.08
C GLN A 496 -14.34 8.54 -36.68
N LEU A 497 -13.02 8.44 -36.61
CA LEU A 497 -12.23 8.46 -35.39
C LEU A 497 -11.60 9.84 -35.23
N HIS A 498 -11.98 10.55 -34.17
CA HIS A 498 -11.52 11.89 -33.82
C HIS A 498 -10.40 11.81 -32.77
N PHE A 499 -9.22 12.36 -33.07
CA PHE A 499 -8.08 12.40 -32.15
C PHE A 499 -8.26 13.52 -31.11
N LEU A 500 -8.94 13.19 -30.02
CA LEU A 500 -9.29 14.15 -28.97
C LEU A 500 -8.05 14.76 -28.31
N ALA A 501 -7.07 13.96 -27.93
CA ALA A 501 -5.86 14.46 -27.28
C ALA A 501 -4.67 13.59 -27.64
N LEU A 502 -3.49 14.21 -27.80
CA LEU A 502 -2.29 13.55 -28.27
C LEU A 502 -1.06 14.07 -27.52
N SER A 503 -0.19 13.15 -27.10
CA SER A 503 1.12 13.44 -26.55
C SER A 503 2.17 12.61 -27.29
N SER A 504 3.21 13.26 -27.80
CA SER A 504 4.28 12.56 -28.51
C SER A 504 5.65 13.18 -28.25
N ALA A 505 6.63 12.33 -27.95
CA ALA A 505 8.04 12.68 -27.89
C ALA A 505 8.79 12.44 -29.22
N ILE A 506 8.15 11.79 -30.20
CA ILE A 506 8.77 11.30 -31.44
C ILE A 506 8.13 11.87 -32.72
N GLY A 507 7.23 12.84 -32.58
CA GLY A 507 6.36 13.30 -33.67
C GLY A 507 5.12 12.43 -33.84
N SER A 508 4.17 12.85 -34.67
CA SER A 508 2.92 12.13 -34.88
C SER A 508 2.51 12.22 -36.34
N ALA A 509 1.89 11.16 -36.86
CA ALA A 509 1.27 11.18 -38.17
C ALA A 509 -0.03 11.99 -38.20
N TRP A 510 -0.65 12.21 -37.04
CA TRP A 510 -1.90 12.95 -36.86
C TRP A 510 -1.76 14.06 -35.82
N GLN A 511 -2.63 15.06 -35.90
CA GLN A 511 -2.71 16.17 -34.95
C GLN A 511 -3.95 16.06 -34.05
N THR A 512 -3.91 16.74 -32.90
CA THR A 512 -5.09 16.91 -32.04
C THR A 512 -6.21 17.59 -32.84
N GLY A 513 -7.44 17.08 -32.74
CA GLY A 513 -8.61 17.55 -33.50
C GLY A 513 -8.75 16.95 -34.90
N GLU A 514 -7.76 16.20 -35.39
CA GLU A 514 -7.86 15.54 -36.70
C GLU A 514 -8.84 14.36 -36.66
N THR A 515 -9.46 14.06 -37.82
CA THR A 515 -10.36 12.91 -37.98
C THR A 515 -9.85 11.97 -39.07
N ILE A 516 -10.01 10.67 -38.86
CA ILE A 516 -9.74 9.64 -39.87
C ILE A 516 -10.92 8.67 -39.99
N PRO A 517 -11.06 7.97 -41.13
CA PRO A 517 -12.06 6.92 -41.27
C PRO A 517 -11.86 5.83 -40.21
N LEU A 518 -12.93 5.43 -39.53
CA LEU A 518 -12.89 4.37 -38.53
C LEU A 518 -12.65 2.99 -39.19
N GLU A 519 -13.17 2.80 -40.40
CA GLU A 519 -13.12 1.52 -41.14
C GLU A 519 -11.67 1.03 -41.37
N GLY A 520 -11.42 -0.23 -41.06
CA GLY A 520 -10.14 -0.89 -41.26
C GLY A 520 -9.05 -0.50 -40.27
N THR A 521 -9.40 0.24 -39.21
CA THR A 521 -8.46 0.63 -38.13
C THR A 521 -8.46 -0.38 -36.99
N ALA A 522 -7.39 -0.38 -36.18
CA ALA A 522 -7.36 -1.15 -34.93
C ALA A 522 -8.45 -0.69 -33.94
N ALA A 523 -8.77 0.61 -33.95
CA ALA A 523 -9.79 1.21 -33.09
C ALA A 523 -11.18 0.64 -33.36
N GLU A 524 -11.54 0.40 -34.63
CA GLU A 524 -12.79 -0.26 -35.02
C GLU A 524 -12.94 -1.62 -34.32
N ARG A 525 -11.91 -2.48 -34.46
CA ARG A 525 -11.92 -3.82 -33.89
C ARG A 525 -11.97 -3.81 -32.37
N VAL A 526 -11.14 -2.99 -31.74
CA VAL A 526 -11.02 -2.87 -30.28
C VAL A 526 -12.33 -2.38 -29.66
N CYS A 527 -12.97 -1.40 -30.29
CA CYS A 527 -14.26 -0.87 -29.83
C CYS A 527 -15.42 -1.84 -30.07
N ALA A 528 -15.42 -2.56 -31.20
CA ALA A 528 -16.43 -3.56 -31.51
C ALA A 528 -16.36 -4.79 -30.58
N GLU A 529 -15.15 -5.31 -30.34
CA GLU A 529 -14.93 -6.48 -29.47
C GLU A 529 -14.88 -6.11 -27.98
N LYS A 530 -14.68 -4.83 -27.64
CA LYS A 530 -14.41 -4.33 -26.27
C LYS A 530 -13.25 -5.06 -25.60
N LYS A 531 -12.23 -5.39 -26.38
CA LYS A 531 -11.02 -6.10 -25.94
C LYS A 531 -9.80 -5.32 -26.37
N SER A 532 -8.80 -5.26 -25.49
CA SER A 532 -7.52 -4.66 -25.83
C SER A 532 -6.83 -5.43 -26.95
N LEU A 533 -5.98 -4.72 -27.70
CA LEU A 533 -5.17 -5.30 -28.75
C LEU A 533 -3.74 -4.80 -28.61
N TYR A 534 -2.78 -5.73 -28.59
CA TYR A 534 -1.36 -5.42 -28.52
C TYR A 534 -0.64 -5.98 -29.76
N GLU A 535 0.03 -5.09 -30.50
CA GLU A 535 0.94 -5.46 -31.58
C GLU A 535 2.38 -5.21 -31.10
N ALA A 536 3.08 -6.30 -30.78
CA ALA A 536 4.42 -6.26 -30.18
C ALA A 536 5.52 -5.76 -31.14
N ASP A 537 5.32 -5.86 -32.45
CA ASP A 537 6.27 -5.35 -33.44
C ASP A 537 5.62 -5.11 -34.82
N LEU A 538 5.25 -3.85 -35.09
CA LEU A 538 4.67 -3.41 -36.37
C LEU A 538 5.59 -3.68 -37.58
N ALA A 539 6.91 -3.74 -37.38
CA ALA A 539 7.86 -4.03 -38.45
C ALA A 539 7.84 -5.50 -38.87
N ARG A 540 7.44 -6.41 -37.97
CA ARG A 540 7.25 -7.83 -38.30
C ARG A 540 5.91 -8.07 -38.97
N HIS A 541 4.85 -7.51 -38.39
CA HIS A 541 3.49 -7.69 -38.87
C HIS A 541 2.61 -6.60 -38.28
N HIS A 542 2.01 -5.78 -39.14
CA HIS A 542 0.95 -4.84 -38.80
C HIS A 542 -0.33 -5.22 -39.56
N ARG A 543 -1.46 -5.31 -38.86
CA ARG A 543 -2.72 -5.81 -39.44
C ARG A 543 -3.61 -4.72 -40.03
N PHE A 544 -3.41 -3.48 -39.61
CA PHE A 544 -4.25 -2.34 -39.94
C PHE A 544 -3.47 -1.32 -40.76
N TRP A 545 -4.17 -0.60 -41.63
CA TRP A 545 -3.53 0.37 -42.53
C TRP A 545 -2.88 1.53 -41.75
N THR A 546 -3.41 1.89 -40.58
CA THR A 546 -2.82 2.90 -39.69
C THR A 546 -1.43 2.49 -39.17
N GLY A 547 -1.13 1.19 -39.10
CA GLY A 547 0.15 0.66 -38.68
C GLY A 547 1.32 1.12 -39.55
N GLU A 548 1.11 1.34 -40.86
CA GLU A 548 2.16 1.80 -41.77
C GLU A 548 2.59 3.25 -41.44
N TYR A 549 1.64 4.11 -41.08
CA TYR A 549 1.91 5.50 -40.68
C TYR A 549 2.67 5.56 -39.36
N HIS A 550 2.27 4.75 -38.37
CA HIS A 550 2.99 4.60 -37.11
C HIS A 550 4.43 4.10 -37.34
N LEU A 551 4.61 3.10 -38.20
CA LEU A 551 5.92 2.53 -38.51
C LEU A 551 6.87 3.54 -39.17
N ARG A 552 6.35 4.43 -40.04
CA ARG A 552 7.14 5.53 -40.65
C ARG A 552 7.67 6.53 -39.61
N GLN A 553 6.99 6.68 -38.47
CA GLN A 553 7.44 7.48 -37.33
C GLN A 553 8.37 6.69 -36.38
N GLY A 554 8.70 5.44 -36.72
CA GLY A 554 9.60 4.58 -35.96
C GLY A 554 8.93 3.76 -34.85
N ILE A 555 7.60 3.82 -34.70
CA ILE A 555 6.87 3.04 -33.70
C ILE A 555 7.01 1.55 -34.00
N ARG A 556 7.24 0.76 -32.95
CA ARG A 556 7.40 -0.70 -33.03
C ARG A 556 6.35 -1.43 -32.22
N SER A 557 6.12 -1.04 -30.98
CA SER A 557 5.06 -1.62 -30.14
C SER A 557 3.90 -0.66 -30.03
N ILE A 558 2.67 -1.16 -30.12
CA ILE A 558 1.45 -0.38 -29.93
C ILE A 558 0.38 -1.20 -29.19
N VAL A 559 -0.29 -0.56 -28.23
CA VAL A 559 -1.42 -1.13 -27.49
C VAL A 559 -2.63 -0.22 -27.66
N TYR A 560 -3.76 -0.84 -28.01
CA TYR A 560 -5.05 -0.22 -28.19
C TYR A 560 -5.99 -0.69 -27.07
N LEU A 561 -6.56 0.25 -26.34
CA LEU A 561 -7.37 0.01 -25.14
C LEU A 561 -8.75 0.63 -25.34
N PRO A 562 -9.84 -0.14 -25.22
CA PRO A 562 -11.17 0.40 -25.43
C PRO A 562 -11.55 1.35 -24.30
N LEU A 563 -12.01 2.55 -24.65
CA LEU A 563 -12.68 3.46 -23.72
C LEU A 563 -14.16 3.09 -23.70
N VAL A 564 -14.61 2.46 -22.62
CA VAL A 564 -16.00 1.98 -22.48
C VAL A 564 -16.67 2.73 -21.35
N ALA A 565 -17.75 3.42 -21.66
CA ALA A 565 -18.56 4.18 -20.72
C ALA A 565 -20.02 3.75 -20.90
N GLU A 566 -20.74 3.54 -19.80
CA GLU A 566 -22.13 3.01 -19.78
C GLU A 566 -22.35 1.75 -20.68
N GLY A 567 -21.32 0.92 -20.83
CA GLY A 567 -21.37 -0.27 -21.67
C GLY A 567 -21.24 -0.01 -23.19
N ARG A 568 -21.11 1.24 -23.65
CA ARG A 568 -20.78 1.61 -25.04
C ARG A 568 -19.29 1.94 -25.18
N ALA A 569 -18.67 1.52 -26.29
CA ALA A 569 -17.31 1.95 -26.60
C ALA A 569 -17.38 3.37 -27.18
N ILE A 570 -16.79 4.34 -26.48
CA ILE A 570 -16.78 5.76 -26.88
C ILE A 570 -15.56 6.11 -27.72
N GLY A 571 -14.54 5.24 -27.71
CA GLY A 571 -13.26 5.48 -28.34
C GLY A 571 -12.19 4.48 -27.90
N THR A 572 -10.93 4.83 -28.15
CA THR A 572 -9.75 4.05 -27.75
C THR A 572 -8.69 4.96 -27.14
N LEU A 573 -8.02 4.47 -26.11
CA LEU A 573 -6.73 4.98 -25.66
C LEU A 573 -5.65 4.17 -26.38
N ILE A 574 -4.70 4.84 -27.02
CA ILE A 574 -3.64 4.20 -27.80
C ILE A 574 -2.30 4.63 -27.24
N LEU A 575 -1.43 3.66 -26.96
CA LEU A 575 -0.09 3.90 -26.42
C LEU A 575 0.94 3.18 -27.28
N ALA A 576 2.05 3.83 -27.56
CA ALA A 576 3.05 3.32 -28.47
C ALA A 576 4.49 3.74 -28.09
N THR A 577 5.45 2.92 -28.52
CA THR A 577 6.89 3.16 -28.34
C THR A 577 7.71 2.57 -29.48
N ARG A 578 8.93 3.06 -29.67
CA ARG A 578 9.88 2.56 -30.68
C ARG A 578 10.57 1.27 -30.27
N ARG A 579 10.40 0.82 -29.02
CA ARG A 579 10.93 -0.47 -28.55
C ARG A 579 10.03 -1.62 -28.98
N PRO A 580 10.54 -2.69 -29.62
CA PRO A 580 9.75 -3.89 -29.88
C PRO A 580 9.53 -4.68 -28.59
N ASP A 581 8.39 -5.35 -28.49
CA ASP A 581 7.94 -6.13 -27.34
C ASP A 581 8.01 -5.37 -26.00
N ALA A 582 7.50 -4.13 -26.00
CA ALA A 582 7.69 -3.20 -24.88
C ALA A 582 6.78 -3.45 -23.67
N TYR A 583 5.59 -4.03 -23.88
CA TYR A 583 4.57 -4.13 -22.82
C TYR A 583 4.42 -5.56 -22.32
N SER A 584 4.61 -5.75 -21.01
CA SER A 584 4.32 -7.03 -20.36
C SER A 584 2.81 -7.27 -20.21
N PRO A 585 2.36 -8.54 -20.09
CA PRO A 585 0.95 -8.84 -19.82
C PRO A 585 0.40 -8.18 -18.55
N ARG A 586 1.25 -7.95 -17.54
CA ARG A 586 0.87 -7.24 -16.31
C ARG A 586 0.58 -5.77 -16.60
N GLN A 587 1.46 -5.10 -17.33
CA GLN A 587 1.27 -3.70 -17.70
C GLN A 587 0.01 -3.50 -18.55
N ILE A 588 -0.26 -4.39 -19.51
CA ILE A 588 -1.48 -4.33 -20.33
C ILE A 588 -2.73 -4.41 -19.45
N ARG A 589 -2.80 -5.31 -18.46
CA ARG A 589 -3.94 -5.39 -17.54
C ARG A 589 -4.16 -4.11 -16.72
N VAL A 590 -3.08 -3.49 -16.24
CA VAL A 590 -3.18 -2.22 -15.51
C VAL A 590 -3.69 -1.11 -16.43
N LEU A 591 -3.21 -1.07 -17.67
CA LEU A 591 -3.66 -0.12 -18.69
C LEU A 591 -5.12 -0.33 -19.10
N GLU A 592 -5.60 -1.58 -19.16
CA GLU A 592 -7.01 -1.90 -19.38
C GLU A 592 -7.89 -1.36 -18.25
N HIS A 593 -7.48 -1.56 -16.99
CA HIS A 593 -8.19 -1.01 -15.83
C HIS A 593 -8.19 0.52 -15.84
N LEU A 594 -7.07 1.14 -16.21
CA LEU A 594 -6.97 2.59 -16.35
C LEU A 594 -7.92 3.11 -17.44
N ALA A 595 -7.94 2.51 -18.63
CA ALA A 595 -8.81 2.88 -19.73
C ALA A 595 -10.31 2.84 -19.33
N LEU A 596 -10.71 1.82 -18.56
CA LEU A 596 -12.06 1.72 -18.03
C LEU A 596 -12.40 2.85 -17.04
N GLN A 597 -11.47 3.25 -16.17
CA GLN A 597 -11.74 4.31 -15.19
C GLN A 597 -11.75 5.71 -15.81
N ILE A 598 -10.92 5.97 -16.82
CA ILE A 598 -10.86 7.28 -17.47
C ILE A 598 -11.96 7.49 -18.52
N ALA A 599 -12.59 6.43 -19.04
CA ALA A 599 -13.61 6.55 -20.09
C ALA A 599 -14.80 7.45 -19.68
N MET A 600 -15.36 7.27 -18.49
CA MET A 600 -16.48 8.10 -18.00
C MET A 600 -16.08 9.59 -17.81
N PRO A 601 -14.97 9.93 -17.12
CA PRO A 601 -14.47 11.31 -17.08
C PRO A 601 -14.25 11.94 -18.46
N ILE A 602 -13.71 11.19 -19.42
CA ILE A 602 -13.50 11.64 -20.80
C ILE A 602 -14.83 11.97 -21.47
N GLU A 603 -15.81 11.08 -21.36
CA GLU A 603 -17.16 11.32 -21.90
C GLU A 603 -17.81 12.55 -21.29
N ASN A 604 -17.76 12.67 -19.96
CA ASN A 604 -18.34 13.81 -19.25
C ASN A 604 -17.69 15.12 -19.68
N SER A 605 -16.36 15.17 -19.76
CA SER A 605 -15.59 16.33 -20.27
C SER A 605 -16.08 16.76 -21.65
N GLN A 606 -16.29 15.81 -22.56
CA GLN A 606 -16.80 16.10 -23.91
C GLN A 606 -18.24 16.60 -23.92
N LEU A 607 -19.10 16.01 -23.10
CA LEU A 607 -20.48 16.48 -22.95
C LEU A 607 -20.52 17.91 -22.40
N TYR A 608 -19.69 18.22 -21.39
CA TYR A 608 -19.56 19.57 -20.85
C TYR A 608 -19.03 20.56 -21.90
N ALA A 609 -17.97 20.22 -22.62
CA ALA A 609 -17.41 21.07 -23.68
C ALA A 609 -18.46 21.38 -24.76
N LYS A 610 -19.23 20.37 -25.18
CA LYS A 610 -20.31 20.53 -26.17
C LYS A 610 -21.46 21.40 -25.66
N VAL A 611 -21.83 21.26 -24.38
CA VAL A 611 -22.85 22.12 -23.75
C VAL A 611 -22.35 23.56 -23.65
N GLU A 612 -21.10 23.78 -23.26
CA GLU A 612 -20.50 25.10 -23.15
C GLU A 612 -20.42 25.80 -24.52
N GLU A 613 -20.01 25.10 -25.57
CA GLU A 613 -19.98 25.65 -26.93
C GLU A 613 -21.38 26.06 -27.43
N SER A 614 -22.37 25.18 -27.22
CA SER A 614 -23.78 25.50 -27.55
C SER A 614 -24.36 26.64 -26.72
N SER A 615 -23.74 26.95 -25.57
CA SER A 615 -24.10 28.06 -24.69
C SER A 615 -23.43 29.37 -25.08
N ARG A 616 -22.58 29.45 -26.12
CA ARG A 616 -21.91 30.69 -26.55
C ARG A 616 -22.54 31.36 -27.78
N ILE A 617 -23.38 30.65 -28.52
CA ILE A 617 -24.00 31.14 -29.77
C ILE A 617 -25.50 31.43 -29.54
N ASP A 618 -26.01 32.52 -30.10
CA ASP A 618 -27.44 32.83 -30.15
C ASP A 618 -28.12 31.98 -31.24
N GLN A 619 -29.10 31.15 -30.83
CA GLN A 619 -29.75 30.18 -31.72
C GLN A 619 -30.52 30.82 -32.87
N LEU A 620 -30.97 32.08 -32.71
CA LEU A 620 -31.75 32.76 -33.74
C LEU A 620 -30.85 33.31 -34.84
N THR A 621 -29.80 34.05 -34.48
CA THR A 621 -28.99 34.83 -35.44
C THR A 621 -27.72 34.11 -35.88
N GLY A 622 -27.25 33.11 -35.14
CA GLY A 622 -25.97 32.44 -35.37
C GLY A 622 -24.74 33.27 -34.96
N LEU A 623 -24.95 34.46 -34.40
CA LEU A 623 -23.90 35.27 -33.78
C LEU A 623 -23.59 34.77 -32.37
N PHE A 624 -22.52 35.26 -31.77
CA PHE A 624 -22.25 35.01 -30.35
C PHE A 624 -23.32 35.66 -29.45
N ASN A 625 -23.57 35.09 -28.29
CA ASN A 625 -24.56 35.64 -27.36
C ASN A 625 -23.95 36.64 -26.36
N ARG A 626 -24.80 37.29 -25.57
CA ARG A 626 -24.41 38.25 -24.55
C ARG A 626 -23.38 37.72 -23.55
N ARG A 627 -23.49 36.46 -23.13
CA ARG A 627 -22.54 35.87 -22.18
C ARG A 627 -21.13 35.83 -22.77
N HIS A 628 -21.01 35.41 -24.03
CA HIS A 628 -19.71 35.37 -24.70
C HIS A 628 -19.14 36.78 -24.94
N PHE A 629 -20.00 37.77 -25.18
CA PHE A 629 -19.59 39.18 -25.23
C PHE A 629 -18.93 39.64 -23.91
N GLU A 630 -19.56 39.35 -22.76
CA GLU A 630 -19.04 39.73 -21.44
C GLU A 630 -17.66 39.08 -21.14
N GLU A 631 -17.48 37.84 -21.58
CA GLU A 631 -16.21 37.12 -21.51
C GLU A 631 -15.13 37.78 -22.40
N GLU A 632 -15.46 38.08 -23.67
CA GLU A 632 -14.50 38.64 -24.63
C GLU A 632 -14.11 40.08 -24.36
N ILE A 633 -15.04 40.94 -23.93
CA ILE A 633 -14.69 42.32 -23.56
C ILE A 633 -13.78 42.35 -22.32
N SER A 634 -14.03 41.47 -21.34
CA SER A 634 -13.21 41.35 -20.14
C SER A 634 -11.81 40.81 -20.48
N GLY A 635 -11.74 39.78 -21.33
CA GLY A 635 -10.48 39.23 -21.85
C GLY A 635 -9.68 40.26 -22.66
N GLY A 636 -10.37 40.99 -23.54
CA GLY A 636 -9.81 42.07 -24.35
C GLY A 636 -9.18 43.17 -23.51
N ILE A 637 -9.85 43.64 -22.46
CA ILE A 637 -9.31 44.65 -21.53
C ILE A 637 -8.08 44.11 -20.80
N ALA A 638 -8.14 42.88 -20.26
CA ALA A 638 -7.02 42.29 -19.54
C ALA A 638 -5.77 42.13 -20.43
N LEU A 639 -5.95 41.70 -21.69
CA LEU A 639 -4.89 41.57 -22.67
C LEU A 639 -4.27 42.94 -23.00
N HIS A 640 -5.09 43.92 -23.39
CA HIS A 640 -4.60 45.22 -23.87
C HIS A 640 -4.10 46.12 -22.73
N SER A 641 -4.57 45.95 -21.49
CA SER A 641 -4.01 46.57 -20.29
C SER A 641 -2.57 46.09 -20.03
N ARG A 642 -2.30 44.79 -20.25
CA ARG A 642 -1.00 44.17 -19.95
C ARG A 642 0.05 44.35 -21.05
N TYR A 643 -0.36 44.24 -22.32
CA TYR A 643 0.55 44.26 -23.47
C TYR A 643 0.52 45.59 -24.25
N GLY A 644 -0.39 46.49 -23.88
CA GLY A 644 -0.68 47.70 -24.66
C GLY A 644 -1.48 47.38 -25.92
N GLY A 645 -2.22 48.38 -26.40
CA GLY A 645 -2.99 48.32 -27.65
C GLY A 645 -4.38 48.94 -27.50
N ILE A 646 -5.14 48.90 -28.58
CA ILE A 646 -6.45 49.55 -28.71
C ILE A 646 -7.48 48.56 -29.27
N PHE A 647 -8.74 48.76 -28.92
CA PHE A 647 -9.85 48.13 -29.62
C PHE A 647 -11.06 49.05 -29.54
N SER A 648 -12.01 48.89 -30.47
CA SER A 648 -13.25 49.65 -30.48
C SER A 648 -14.46 48.75 -30.28
N LEU A 649 -15.49 49.30 -29.65
CA LEU A 649 -16.76 48.68 -29.35
C LEU A 649 -17.85 49.43 -30.09
N LEU A 650 -18.68 48.69 -30.85
CA LEU A 650 -19.87 49.22 -31.49
C LEU A 650 -21.07 48.61 -30.79
N LEU A 651 -21.97 49.45 -30.30
CA LEU A 651 -23.28 49.06 -29.81
C LEU A 651 -24.33 49.51 -30.83
N LEU A 652 -25.09 48.56 -31.37
CA LEU A 652 -26.06 48.78 -32.43
C LEU A 652 -27.47 48.46 -31.90
N ASP A 653 -28.45 49.25 -32.31
CA ASP A 653 -29.85 49.00 -32.03
C ASP A 653 -30.71 49.30 -33.25
N LEU A 654 -31.77 48.51 -33.44
CA LEU A 654 -32.64 48.61 -34.60
C LEU A 654 -33.76 49.64 -34.40
N ASP A 655 -33.68 50.74 -35.13
CA ASP A 655 -34.70 51.78 -35.12
C ASP A 655 -36.00 51.24 -35.75
N GLY A 656 -37.12 51.37 -35.04
CA GLY A 656 -38.44 51.00 -35.54
C GLY A 656 -38.74 49.50 -35.54
N PHE A 657 -37.87 48.65 -34.97
CA PHE A 657 -38.06 47.19 -34.95
C PHE A 657 -39.30 46.75 -34.16
N LYS A 658 -39.58 47.36 -33.01
CA LYS A 658 -40.82 47.09 -32.24
C LYS A 658 -42.07 47.34 -33.07
N THR A 659 -42.14 48.49 -33.75
CA THR A 659 -43.24 48.83 -34.65
C THR A 659 -43.38 47.82 -35.78
N TYR A 660 -42.27 47.32 -36.33
CA TYR A 660 -42.30 46.27 -37.34
C TYR A 660 -42.88 44.96 -36.77
N ASN A 661 -42.46 44.54 -35.58
CA ASN A 661 -43.01 43.35 -34.92
C ASN A 661 -44.50 43.48 -34.61
N ASP A 662 -44.94 44.66 -34.19
CA ASP A 662 -46.35 44.92 -33.89
C ASP A 662 -47.24 44.85 -35.16
N ILE A 663 -46.68 45.18 -36.33
CA ILE A 663 -47.40 45.16 -37.61
C ILE A 663 -47.35 43.78 -38.30
N TYR A 664 -46.18 43.14 -38.33
CA TYR A 664 -45.93 41.94 -39.15
C TYR A 664 -45.77 40.65 -38.33
N GLY A 665 -45.73 40.75 -37.01
CA GLY A 665 -45.61 39.61 -36.09
C GLY A 665 -44.17 39.16 -35.84
N HIS A 666 -43.95 38.52 -34.69
CA HIS A 666 -42.63 38.04 -34.25
C HIS A 666 -41.91 37.12 -35.25
N PRO A 667 -42.54 36.16 -35.96
CA PRO A 667 -41.83 35.32 -36.93
C PRO A 667 -41.18 36.11 -38.08
N SER A 668 -41.79 37.21 -38.50
CA SER A 668 -41.23 38.12 -39.50
C SER A 668 -40.11 38.97 -38.92
N GLY A 669 -40.21 39.35 -37.64
CA GLY A 669 -39.13 39.99 -36.89
C GLY A 669 -37.89 39.12 -36.76
N ASP A 670 -38.08 37.84 -36.45
CA ASP A 670 -37.03 36.84 -36.34
C ASP A 670 -36.25 36.67 -37.65
N GLU A 671 -36.93 36.71 -38.78
CA GLU A 671 -36.28 36.65 -40.10
C GLU A 671 -35.46 37.92 -40.39
N ILE A 672 -35.94 39.10 -39.96
CA ILE A 672 -35.15 40.32 -40.01
C ILE A 672 -33.91 40.21 -39.13
N LEU A 673 -34.03 39.72 -37.90
CA LEU A 673 -32.89 39.56 -36.99
C LEU A 673 -31.84 38.60 -37.57
N ARG A 674 -32.26 37.47 -38.16
CA ARG A 674 -31.36 36.56 -38.90
C ARG A 674 -30.62 37.27 -40.02
N GLN A 675 -31.35 38.04 -40.82
CA GLN A 675 -30.77 38.74 -41.95
C GLN A 675 -29.78 39.83 -41.49
N ILE A 676 -30.13 40.58 -40.45
CA ILE A 676 -29.26 41.62 -39.88
C ILE A 676 -28.01 40.99 -39.28
N GLY A 677 -28.13 39.89 -38.56
CA GLY A 677 -26.99 39.15 -38.03
C GLY A 677 -26.01 38.73 -39.14
N ARG A 678 -26.53 38.18 -40.25
CA ARG A 678 -25.72 37.86 -41.44
C ARG A 678 -25.06 39.10 -42.04
N THR A 679 -25.82 40.18 -42.20
CA THR A 679 -25.29 41.44 -42.75
C THR A 679 -24.18 42.02 -41.89
N ILE A 680 -24.31 42.01 -40.56
CA ILE A 680 -23.25 42.45 -39.65
C ILE A 680 -22.00 41.57 -39.87
N ASN A 681 -22.17 40.25 -39.86
CA ASN A 681 -21.05 39.31 -39.99
C ASN A 681 -20.33 39.41 -41.35
N ASP A 682 -21.06 39.62 -42.44
CA ASP A 682 -20.51 39.81 -43.79
C ASP A 682 -19.82 41.19 -43.96
N SER A 683 -20.10 42.13 -43.05
CA SER A 683 -19.62 43.51 -43.09
C SER A 683 -18.40 43.76 -42.19
N ILE A 684 -17.91 42.74 -41.49
CA ILE A 684 -16.75 42.81 -40.58
C ILE A 684 -15.65 41.84 -41.06
N ARG A 685 -14.40 42.00 -40.60
CA ARG A 685 -13.30 41.07 -40.97
C ARG A 685 -13.29 39.86 -40.04
N SER A 686 -12.55 38.80 -40.42
CA SER A 686 -12.44 37.56 -39.64
C SER A 686 -11.87 37.72 -38.22
N ALA A 687 -11.18 38.82 -37.94
CA ALA A 687 -10.65 39.14 -36.61
C ALA A 687 -11.63 39.91 -35.72
N ASP A 688 -12.72 40.44 -36.29
CA ASP A 688 -13.78 41.12 -35.55
C ASP A 688 -14.82 40.09 -35.11
N GLN A 689 -15.51 40.38 -34.01
CA GLN A 689 -16.54 39.50 -33.48
C GLN A 689 -17.85 40.26 -33.31
N ALA A 690 -18.94 39.64 -33.75
CA ALA A 690 -20.29 40.16 -33.62
C ALA A 690 -21.12 39.32 -32.66
N PHE A 691 -21.93 40.01 -31.87
CA PHE A 691 -22.71 39.46 -30.78
C PHE A 691 -24.15 39.97 -30.84
N ARG A 692 -25.11 39.13 -30.45
CA ARG A 692 -26.46 39.56 -30.11
C ARG A 692 -26.52 39.85 -28.61
N TYR A 693 -26.67 41.12 -28.26
CA TYR A 693 -26.61 41.61 -26.88
C TYR A 693 -27.99 41.62 -26.20
N GLY A 694 -29.03 41.91 -26.98
CA GLY A 694 -30.42 41.97 -26.53
C GLY A 694 -31.40 41.46 -27.59
N GLY A 695 -32.69 41.79 -27.42
CA GLY A 695 -33.73 41.40 -28.37
C GLY A 695 -33.44 41.90 -29.79
N ASP A 696 -33.18 43.20 -29.90
CA ASP A 696 -32.88 43.98 -31.12
C ASP A 696 -31.56 44.75 -31.04
N GLU A 697 -30.74 44.45 -30.03
CA GLU A 697 -29.42 45.06 -29.82
C GLU A 697 -28.29 44.11 -30.23
N PHE A 698 -27.31 44.65 -30.95
CA PHE A 698 -26.12 43.93 -31.40
C PHE A 698 -24.87 44.65 -30.94
N VAL A 699 -23.79 43.89 -30.76
CA VAL A 699 -22.48 44.43 -30.39
C VAL A 699 -21.43 43.92 -31.36
N VAL A 700 -20.45 44.76 -31.70
CA VAL A 700 -19.26 44.33 -32.44
C VAL A 700 -18.00 44.81 -31.73
N ILE A 701 -17.05 43.89 -31.51
CA ILE A 701 -15.71 44.21 -31.01
C ILE A 701 -14.74 44.22 -32.19
N LEU A 702 -13.98 45.31 -32.33
CA LEU A 702 -12.97 45.53 -33.37
C LEU A 702 -11.57 45.60 -32.74
N PRO A 703 -10.83 44.48 -32.63
CA PRO A 703 -9.49 44.48 -32.07
C PRO A 703 -8.53 45.36 -32.87
N GLN A 704 -7.53 46.00 -32.25
CA GLN A 704 -6.50 46.78 -32.94
C GLN A 704 -7.05 47.82 -33.94
N THR A 705 -8.16 48.46 -33.60
CA THR A 705 -8.87 49.42 -34.46
C THR A 705 -8.98 50.75 -33.73
N THR A 706 -8.69 51.85 -34.43
CA THR A 706 -8.83 53.20 -33.89
C THR A 706 -10.28 53.68 -33.96
N ALA A 707 -10.63 54.73 -33.22
CA ALA A 707 -11.99 55.28 -33.25
C ALA A 707 -12.44 55.73 -34.66
N ASP A 708 -11.53 56.27 -35.48
CA ASP A 708 -11.83 56.71 -36.85
C ASP A 708 -12.01 55.53 -37.82
N ASP A 709 -11.17 54.50 -37.69
CA ASP A 709 -11.30 53.27 -38.49
C ASP A 709 -12.58 52.52 -38.10
N ALA A 710 -12.88 52.46 -36.79
CA ALA A 710 -14.09 51.85 -36.26
C ALA A 710 -15.34 52.61 -36.73
N TYR A 711 -15.28 53.93 -36.86
CA TYR A 711 -16.38 54.71 -37.46
C TYR A 711 -16.65 54.30 -38.91
N THR A 712 -15.59 54.02 -39.67
CA THR A 712 -15.72 53.53 -41.06
C THR A 712 -16.40 52.16 -41.11
N VAL A 713 -16.05 51.25 -40.20
CA VAL A 713 -16.69 49.93 -40.09
C VAL A 713 -18.15 50.07 -39.64
N ALA A 714 -18.42 50.93 -38.66
CA ALA A 714 -19.77 51.20 -38.17
C ALA A 714 -20.68 51.78 -39.27
N GLU A 715 -20.20 52.77 -40.04
CA GLU A 715 -20.97 53.35 -41.15
C GLU A 715 -21.17 52.34 -42.28
N ARG A 716 -20.19 51.46 -42.54
CA ARG A 716 -20.35 50.36 -43.51
C ARG A 716 -21.48 49.42 -43.09
N VAL A 717 -21.46 48.94 -41.84
CA VAL A 717 -22.52 48.06 -41.29
C VAL A 717 -23.88 48.75 -41.38
N ARG A 718 -23.96 50.00 -40.91
CA ARG A 718 -25.20 50.78 -40.92
C ARG A 718 -25.76 50.99 -42.33
N ALA A 719 -24.90 51.39 -43.28
CA ALA A 719 -25.30 51.62 -44.66
C ALA A 719 -25.75 50.34 -45.37
N GLN A 720 -25.11 49.19 -45.09
CA GLN A 720 -25.53 47.89 -45.65
C GLN A 720 -26.90 47.46 -45.10
N ILE A 721 -27.14 47.65 -43.80
CA ILE A 721 -28.46 47.39 -43.21
C ILE A 721 -29.53 48.29 -43.85
N ASP A 722 -29.30 49.61 -43.89
CA ASP A 722 -30.22 50.58 -44.50
C ASP A 722 -30.52 50.26 -45.99
N THR A 723 -29.50 49.90 -46.76
CA THR A 723 -29.64 49.54 -48.18
C THR A 723 -30.49 48.28 -48.35
N GLN A 724 -30.23 47.23 -47.55
CA GLN A 724 -30.99 45.99 -47.63
C GLN A 724 -32.45 46.15 -47.18
N MET A 725 -32.69 46.96 -46.14
CA MET A 725 -34.05 47.21 -45.65
C MET A 725 -34.86 48.04 -46.64
N LYS A 726 -34.26 49.10 -47.23
CA LYS A 726 -34.89 49.88 -48.30
C LYS A 726 -35.23 49.05 -49.53
N ALA A 727 -34.34 48.13 -49.94
CA ALA A 727 -34.59 47.24 -51.08
C ALA A 727 -35.81 46.31 -50.86
N LYS A 728 -36.19 46.08 -49.61
CA LYS A 728 -37.35 45.27 -49.20
C LYS A 728 -38.56 46.11 -48.77
N GLU A 729 -38.50 47.43 -48.93
CA GLU A 729 -39.54 48.38 -48.46
C GLU A 729 -39.81 48.29 -46.94
N ILE A 730 -38.79 47.91 -46.16
CA ILE A 730 -38.86 47.79 -44.70
C ILE A 730 -38.33 49.07 -44.06
N ALA A 731 -39.12 49.70 -43.19
CA ALA A 731 -38.78 50.94 -42.49
C ALA A 731 -37.96 50.73 -41.20
N VAL A 732 -37.11 49.70 -41.17
CA VAL A 732 -36.19 49.41 -40.06
C VAL A 732 -34.80 49.89 -40.43
N THR A 733 -34.19 50.69 -39.58
CA THR A 733 -32.80 51.15 -39.72
C THR A 733 -31.99 50.77 -38.49
N CYS A 734 -30.72 51.15 -38.40
CA CYS A 734 -29.97 50.97 -37.16
C CYS A 734 -29.21 52.23 -36.75
N SER A 735 -29.20 52.48 -35.44
CA SER A 735 -28.36 53.48 -34.81
C SER A 735 -27.15 52.78 -34.19
N VAL A 736 -25.98 53.43 -34.21
CA VAL A 736 -24.73 52.85 -33.69
C VAL A 736 -24.03 53.83 -32.76
N GLY A 737 -23.69 53.38 -31.56
CA GLY A 737 -22.81 54.05 -30.63
C GLY A 737 -21.42 53.42 -30.63
N LEU A 738 -20.38 54.26 -30.63
CA LEU A 738 -18.99 53.82 -30.70
C LEU A 738 -18.22 54.30 -29.47
N ALA A 739 -17.50 53.36 -28.83
CA ALA A 739 -16.51 53.64 -27.79
C ALA A 739 -15.17 52.96 -28.14
N SER A 740 -14.06 53.51 -27.67
CA SER A 740 -12.73 52.95 -27.89
C SER A 740 -11.95 52.78 -26.58
N TYR A 741 -11.31 51.63 -26.43
CA TYR A 741 -10.36 51.39 -25.35
C TYR A 741 -8.96 51.85 -25.77
N PRO A 742 -8.20 52.54 -24.90
CA PRO A 742 -8.55 52.97 -23.55
C PRO A 742 -9.17 54.38 -23.46
N SER A 743 -9.43 55.06 -24.59
CA SER A 743 -9.80 56.49 -24.61
C SER A 743 -11.14 56.81 -23.93
N ASP A 744 -12.09 55.89 -24.01
CA ASP A 744 -13.48 56.09 -23.57
C ASP A 744 -13.83 55.27 -22.32
N GLY A 745 -12.89 54.50 -21.77
CA GLY A 745 -13.07 53.69 -20.56
C GLY A 745 -11.96 52.67 -20.37
N LEU A 746 -11.60 52.40 -19.11
CA LEU A 746 -10.61 51.38 -18.72
C LEU A 746 -11.27 50.08 -18.26
N MET A 747 -12.56 50.12 -17.93
CA MET A 747 -13.35 48.98 -17.48
C MET A 747 -14.47 48.68 -18.48
N SER A 748 -14.93 47.42 -18.53
CA SER A 748 -16.01 47.00 -19.43
C SER A 748 -17.27 47.84 -19.26
N SER A 749 -17.66 48.12 -18.01
CA SER A 749 -18.83 48.95 -17.71
C SER A 749 -18.71 50.37 -18.26
N GLU A 750 -17.51 50.94 -18.25
CA GLU A 750 -17.26 52.31 -18.76
C GLU A 750 -17.35 52.34 -20.28
N LEU A 751 -16.75 51.38 -20.97
CA LEU A 751 -16.82 51.26 -22.43
C LEU A 751 -18.25 51.04 -22.91
N VAL A 752 -18.99 50.13 -22.26
CA VAL A 752 -20.40 49.87 -22.60
C VAL A 752 -21.25 51.12 -22.32
N THR A 753 -21.07 51.78 -21.17
CA THR A 753 -21.80 53.03 -20.86
C THR A 753 -21.50 54.14 -21.86
N SER A 754 -20.25 54.24 -22.30
CA SER A 754 -19.81 55.24 -23.28
C SER A 754 -20.41 54.98 -24.67
N ALA A 755 -20.42 53.72 -25.11
CA ALA A 755 -21.06 53.30 -26.35
C ALA A 755 -22.59 53.48 -26.29
N ASP A 756 -23.23 53.15 -25.16
CA ASP A 756 -24.66 53.33 -24.94
C ASP A 756 -25.06 54.81 -24.95
N THR A 757 -24.26 55.66 -24.31
CA THR A 757 -24.46 57.12 -24.37
C THR A 757 -24.41 57.60 -25.83
N ALA A 758 -23.40 57.18 -26.60
CA ALA A 758 -23.29 57.51 -28.02
C ALA A 758 -24.48 56.99 -28.85
N LEU A 759 -24.95 55.78 -28.57
CA LEU A 759 -26.11 55.19 -29.22
C LEU A 759 -27.39 55.99 -28.91
N TYR A 760 -27.58 56.41 -27.66
CA TYR A 760 -28.71 57.24 -27.25
C TYR A 760 -28.74 58.59 -28.01
N TYR A 761 -27.59 59.25 -28.19
CA TYR A 761 -27.49 60.45 -29.01
C TYR A 761 -27.78 60.18 -30.49
N ALA A 762 -27.32 59.05 -31.04
CA ALA A 762 -27.65 58.64 -32.40
C ALA A 762 -29.18 58.50 -32.60
N LYS A 763 -29.87 57.84 -31.67
CA LYS A 763 -31.34 57.70 -31.71
C LYS A 763 -32.06 59.04 -31.60
N ARG A 764 -31.69 59.89 -30.62
CA ARG A 764 -32.40 61.17 -30.38
C ARG A 764 -32.19 62.21 -31.45
N THR A 765 -31.09 62.16 -32.18
CA THR A 765 -30.82 63.12 -33.25
C THR A 765 -31.44 62.73 -34.60
N GLY A 766 -32.24 61.65 -34.64
CA GLY A 766 -33.06 61.24 -35.79
C GLY A 766 -32.80 59.83 -36.30
N GLY A 767 -32.11 58.98 -35.52
CA GLY A 767 -31.83 57.58 -35.87
C GLY A 767 -30.91 57.42 -37.08
N ASN A 768 -30.71 56.17 -37.50
CA ASN A 768 -29.98 55.77 -38.71
C ASN A 768 -28.62 56.45 -38.88
N ARG A 769 -27.78 56.47 -37.83
CA ARG A 769 -26.46 57.12 -37.84
C ARG A 769 -25.49 56.50 -36.85
N VAL A 770 -24.21 56.80 -37.02
CA VAL A 770 -23.15 56.44 -36.07
C VAL A 770 -22.73 57.67 -35.25
N TYR A 771 -22.59 57.51 -33.93
CA TYR A 771 -22.02 58.53 -33.03
C TYR A 771 -20.78 58.01 -32.31
N LEU A 772 -19.77 58.87 -32.14
CA LEU A 772 -18.61 58.60 -31.27
C LEU A 772 -18.83 59.24 -29.91
N SER A 773 -18.56 58.49 -28.84
CA SER A 773 -18.53 59.00 -27.46
C SER A 773 -17.66 60.25 -27.30
N SER A 774 -16.46 60.24 -27.90
CA SER A 774 -15.49 61.33 -27.80
C SER A 774 -15.94 62.65 -28.45
N LYS A 775 -16.87 62.61 -29.42
CA LYS A 775 -17.39 63.81 -30.10
C LYS A 775 -18.53 64.50 -29.37
N ILE A 776 -19.17 63.84 -28.40
CA ILE A 776 -20.30 64.38 -27.61
C ILE A 776 -19.88 65.61 -26.80
N LEU A 777 -18.63 65.69 -26.35
CA LEU A 777 -18.08 66.82 -25.59
C LEU A 777 -17.82 68.08 -26.44
N SER A 778 -17.91 67.98 -27.77
CA SER A 778 -17.54 69.06 -28.71
C SER A 778 -18.74 69.87 -29.21
N GLU A 779 -19.97 69.45 -28.92
CA GLU A 779 -21.19 70.13 -29.34
C GLU A 779 -21.82 70.91 -28.17
N PRO A 780 -22.37 72.11 -28.41
CA PRO A 780 -23.04 72.86 -27.36
C PRO A 780 -24.27 72.08 -26.91
N ALA A 781 -24.27 71.64 -25.66
CA ALA A 781 -25.38 70.95 -25.03
C ALA A 781 -26.65 71.83 -25.11
N PRO A 782 -27.82 71.26 -25.46
CA PRO A 782 -29.09 71.96 -25.29
C PRO A 782 -29.29 72.30 -23.80
N GLU A 783 -29.71 73.52 -23.53
CA GLU A 783 -30.12 73.98 -22.19
C GLU A 783 -31.30 73.15 -21.69
N SER A 784 -31.01 72.16 -20.86
CA SER A 784 -31.93 71.65 -19.86
C SER A 784 -31.10 70.96 -18.78
N GLY A 785 -31.12 71.54 -17.58
CA GLY A 785 -30.34 71.08 -16.45
C GLY A 785 -30.64 69.64 -16.04
N ILE A 786 -29.74 69.12 -15.21
CA ILE A 786 -29.60 67.72 -14.75
C ILE A 786 -28.65 66.94 -15.69
N TYR A 787 -27.69 66.20 -15.12
CA TYR A 787 -26.67 65.31 -15.76
C TYR A 787 -25.18 65.69 -15.70
N THR A 788 -24.76 66.66 -14.87
CA THR A 788 -23.34 66.81 -14.46
C THR A 788 -22.90 65.86 -13.32
N ARG A 789 -23.42 64.62 -13.26
CA ARG A 789 -23.08 63.64 -12.19
C ARG A 789 -22.11 62.51 -12.61
N GLY A 790 -21.91 62.24 -13.90
CA GLY A 790 -21.15 61.06 -14.36
C GLY A 790 -19.62 61.14 -14.15
N SER A 791 -19.00 62.30 -14.39
CA SER A 791 -17.53 62.43 -14.37
C SER A 791 -16.92 62.49 -12.96
N GLY A 792 -17.70 62.84 -11.94
CA GLY A 792 -17.22 62.94 -10.55
C GLY A 792 -17.27 61.59 -9.82
N LEU A 793 -18.29 60.77 -10.09
CA LEU A 793 -18.44 59.46 -9.46
C LEU A 793 -17.34 58.47 -9.87
N SER A 794 -16.87 58.52 -11.11
CA SER A 794 -15.78 57.64 -11.58
C SER A 794 -14.47 57.87 -10.83
N ALA A 795 -14.12 59.13 -10.56
CA ALA A 795 -12.95 59.49 -9.76
C ALA A 795 -13.09 59.03 -8.29
N VAL A 796 -14.29 59.15 -7.70
CA VAL A 796 -14.57 58.67 -6.34
C VAL A 796 -14.46 57.16 -6.25
N TYR A 797 -14.98 56.41 -7.24
CA TYR A 797 -14.84 54.96 -7.28
C TYR A 797 -13.39 54.51 -7.50
N ALA A 798 -12.60 55.25 -8.29
CA ALA A 798 -11.18 54.96 -8.48
C ALA A 798 -10.37 55.17 -7.18
N LEU A 799 -10.68 56.22 -6.41
CA LEU A 799 -10.07 56.46 -5.11
C LEU A 799 -10.46 55.39 -4.09
N ALA A 800 -11.74 54.99 -4.04
CA ALA A 800 -12.19 53.90 -3.18
C ALA A 800 -11.48 52.57 -3.53
N ALA A 801 -11.35 52.24 -4.82
CA ALA A 801 -10.64 51.04 -5.27
C ALA A 801 -9.14 51.07 -4.91
N ALA A 802 -8.50 52.25 -4.93
CA ALA A 802 -7.10 52.40 -4.53
C ALA A 802 -6.88 52.15 -3.03
N VAL A 803 -7.86 52.50 -2.18
CA VAL A 803 -7.85 52.19 -0.74
C VAL A 803 -7.97 50.69 -0.52
N GLU A 804 -8.94 50.04 -1.18
CA GLU A 804 -9.18 48.60 -1.07
C GLU A 804 -7.97 47.78 -1.55
N ALA A 805 -7.22 48.25 -2.56
CA ALA A 805 -5.99 47.59 -3.01
C ALA A 805 -4.88 47.57 -1.94
N LYS A 806 -4.91 48.51 -0.98
CA LYS A 806 -3.92 48.61 0.10
C LYS A 806 -4.30 47.78 1.34
N ASP A 807 -5.57 47.39 1.46
CA ASP A 807 -6.12 46.55 2.53
C ASP A 807 -6.69 45.25 1.91
N PRO A 808 -5.88 44.18 1.78
CA PRO A 808 -6.21 42.96 1.02
C PRO A 808 -7.46 42.19 1.52
N TYR A 809 -8.09 42.62 2.61
CA TYR A 809 -9.22 41.94 3.24
C TYR A 809 -10.57 42.65 3.01
N VAL A 810 -10.61 43.66 2.13
CA VAL A 810 -11.70 44.65 2.06
C VAL A 810 -12.16 44.87 0.61
N TYR A 811 -12.27 43.83 -0.22
CA TYR A 811 -12.80 43.98 -1.58
C TYR A 811 -14.32 44.21 -1.55
N GLY A 812 -14.79 45.38 -2.01
CA GLY A 812 -16.21 45.71 -2.12
C GLY A 812 -16.90 46.16 -0.82
N HIS A 813 -16.17 46.33 0.28
CA HIS A 813 -16.70 46.80 1.57
C HIS A 813 -17.24 48.23 1.48
N SER A 814 -16.47 49.16 0.89
CA SER A 814 -16.90 50.55 0.77
C SER A 814 -18.19 50.68 -0.05
N ARG A 815 -18.41 49.78 -1.01
CA ARG A 815 -19.67 49.71 -1.79
C ARG A 815 -20.85 49.20 -0.97
N LYS A 816 -20.65 48.18 -0.13
CA LYS A 816 -21.70 47.66 0.76
C LYS A 816 -22.07 48.69 1.82
N VAL A 817 -21.07 49.29 2.48
CA VAL A 817 -21.28 50.39 3.45
C VAL A 817 -22.02 51.55 2.79
N ASN A 818 -21.67 51.93 1.56
CA ASN A 818 -22.41 52.92 0.79
C ASN A 818 -23.89 52.53 0.57
N GLY A 819 -24.17 51.29 0.18
CA GLY A 819 -25.55 50.81 0.01
C GLY A 819 -26.37 50.91 1.30
N TYR A 820 -25.80 50.45 2.42
CA TYR A 820 -26.43 50.55 3.75
C TYR A 820 -26.65 52.01 4.20
N ALA A 821 -25.65 52.87 4.00
CA ALA A 821 -25.70 54.27 4.39
C ALA A 821 -26.72 55.06 3.58
N VAL A 822 -26.80 54.83 2.27
CA VAL A 822 -27.79 55.45 1.37
C VAL A 822 -29.20 55.01 1.73
N ALA A 823 -29.43 53.70 1.90
CA ALA A 823 -30.73 53.17 2.30
C ALA A 823 -31.21 53.76 3.64
N LEU A 824 -30.30 53.87 4.62
CA LEU A 824 -30.60 54.49 5.90
C LEU A 824 -30.90 55.99 5.76
N ALA A 825 -30.11 56.72 4.96
CA ALA A 825 -30.29 58.15 4.71
C ALA A 825 -31.63 58.46 4.02
N GLU A 826 -32.04 57.65 3.05
CA GLU A 826 -33.32 57.75 2.36
C GLU A 826 -34.48 57.43 3.30
N ALA A 827 -34.37 56.36 4.11
CA ALA A 827 -35.42 55.95 5.04
C ALA A 827 -35.70 56.98 6.15
N ILE A 828 -34.70 57.77 6.55
CA ILE A 828 -34.86 58.89 7.49
C ILE A 828 -35.25 60.22 6.81
N GLY A 829 -35.56 60.18 5.52
CA GLY A 829 -36.11 61.32 4.75
C GLY A 829 -35.12 62.44 4.45
N LEU A 830 -33.83 62.12 4.25
CA LEU A 830 -32.85 63.14 3.87
C LEU A 830 -33.05 63.60 2.41
N PRO A 831 -32.78 64.89 2.11
CA PRO A 831 -32.88 65.39 0.75
C PRO A 831 -31.75 64.83 -0.14
N PRO A 832 -31.94 64.78 -1.48
CA PRO A 832 -31.04 64.07 -2.39
C PRO A 832 -29.59 64.57 -2.41
N ASP A 833 -29.34 65.83 -2.07
CA ASP A 833 -28.02 66.43 -1.94
C ASP A 833 -27.28 65.93 -0.69
N GLU A 834 -27.98 65.77 0.43
CA GLU A 834 -27.45 65.16 1.65
C GLU A 834 -27.20 63.66 1.48
N VAL A 835 -28.10 62.94 0.81
CA VAL A 835 -27.90 61.51 0.46
C VAL A 835 -26.68 61.34 -0.44
N SER A 836 -26.50 62.21 -1.44
CA SER A 836 -25.32 62.19 -2.31
C SER A 836 -24.01 62.47 -1.54
N ARG A 837 -24.06 63.33 -0.54
CA ARG A 837 -22.92 63.63 0.34
C ARG A 837 -22.57 62.45 1.22
N ILE A 838 -23.56 61.81 1.85
CA ILE A 838 -23.40 60.58 2.64
C ILE A 838 -22.86 59.44 1.78
N SER A 839 -23.36 59.29 0.54
CA SER A 839 -22.86 58.29 -0.40
C SER A 839 -21.37 58.49 -0.70
N THR A 840 -20.98 59.74 -0.97
CA THR A 840 -19.56 60.09 -1.21
C THR A 840 -18.71 59.86 0.03
N ALA A 841 -19.21 60.24 1.22
CA ALA A 841 -18.55 60.00 2.50
C ALA A 841 -18.36 58.50 2.75
N ALA A 842 -19.38 57.68 2.51
CA ALA A 842 -19.36 56.24 2.73
C ALA A 842 -18.39 55.51 1.79
N LEU A 843 -18.27 55.94 0.53
CA LEU A 843 -17.27 55.38 -0.38
C LEU A 843 -15.83 55.71 0.00
N LEU A 844 -15.60 56.84 0.68
CA LEU A 844 -14.28 57.37 0.99
C LEU A 844 -13.93 57.34 2.49
N HIS A 845 -14.77 56.79 3.36
CA HIS A 845 -14.60 56.85 4.82
C HIS A 845 -13.23 56.33 5.29
N ASP A 846 -12.70 55.34 4.57
CA ASP A 846 -11.41 54.70 4.86
C ASP A 846 -10.21 55.25 4.07
N ILE A 847 -10.37 56.34 3.29
CA ILE A 847 -9.31 56.90 2.41
C ILE A 847 -8.01 57.23 3.16
N GLY A 848 -8.10 57.56 4.44
CA GLY A 848 -6.93 57.80 5.29
C GLY A 848 -6.05 56.59 5.55
N LYS A 849 -6.53 55.35 5.32
CA LYS A 849 -5.72 54.12 5.43
C LYS A 849 -4.54 54.10 4.44
N ILE A 850 -4.61 54.87 3.35
CA ILE A 850 -3.50 55.07 2.42
C ILE A 850 -2.27 55.68 3.10
N ALA A 851 -2.45 56.46 4.16
CA ALA A 851 -1.34 57.07 4.90
C ALA A 851 -0.83 56.20 6.07
N ILE A 852 -1.45 55.05 6.35
CA ILE A 852 -1.03 54.11 7.39
C ILE A 852 0.03 53.14 6.83
N PRO A 853 1.17 52.90 7.52
CA PRO A 853 2.19 51.95 7.07
C PRO A 853 1.67 50.51 6.94
N ASP A 854 2.07 49.82 5.87
CA ASP A 854 1.65 48.43 5.59
C ASP A 854 2.02 47.45 6.70
N THR A 855 3.14 47.71 7.40
CA THR A 855 3.61 46.92 8.53
C THR A 855 2.67 46.96 9.74
N ILE A 856 1.83 48.01 9.83
CA ILE A 856 0.81 48.17 10.86
C ILE A 856 -0.54 47.70 10.32
N LEU A 857 -0.92 48.12 9.10
CA LEU A 857 -2.22 47.82 8.50
C LEU A 857 -2.41 46.31 8.22
N ASN A 858 -1.35 45.62 7.77
CA ASN A 858 -1.40 44.19 7.39
C ASN A 858 -0.82 43.24 8.46
N LYS A 859 -0.66 43.71 9.70
CA LYS A 859 -0.04 42.93 10.77
C LYS A 859 -0.88 41.70 11.14
N LYS A 860 -0.26 40.51 11.12
CA LYS A 860 -0.87 39.23 11.53
C LYS A 860 -0.85 39.07 13.06
N GLY A 861 -1.97 39.29 13.73
CA GLY A 861 -2.17 39.17 15.19
C GLY A 861 -2.86 40.39 15.81
N LYS A 862 -2.99 40.40 17.15
CA LYS A 862 -3.52 41.58 17.88
C LYS A 862 -2.55 42.76 17.73
N LEU A 863 -3.09 43.95 17.43
CA LEU A 863 -2.32 45.19 17.38
C LEU A 863 -1.82 45.58 18.76
N ARG A 864 -0.59 46.09 18.85
CA ARG A 864 -0.07 46.66 20.10
C ARG A 864 -0.76 48.00 20.37
N PRO A 865 -0.84 48.47 21.63
CA PRO A 865 -1.41 49.79 21.93
C PRO A 865 -0.81 50.91 21.08
N GLU A 866 0.50 50.89 20.84
CA GLU A 866 1.21 51.84 19.97
C GLU A 866 0.75 51.77 18.50
N ASP A 867 0.54 50.55 17.99
CA ASP A 867 0.07 50.33 16.61
C ASP A 867 -1.39 50.80 16.45
N TRP A 868 -2.20 50.65 17.50
CA TRP A 868 -3.60 51.06 17.54
C TRP A 868 -3.76 52.59 17.51
N GLU A 869 -2.89 53.33 18.20
CA GLU A 869 -2.89 54.80 18.15
C GLU A 869 -2.56 55.33 16.74
N VAL A 870 -1.71 54.62 15.97
CA VAL A 870 -1.46 54.97 14.57
C VAL A 870 -2.70 54.72 13.71
N ILE A 871 -3.42 53.60 13.90
CA ILE A 871 -4.65 53.32 13.13
C ILE A 871 -5.74 54.36 13.43
N LYS A 872 -5.90 54.80 14.68
CA LYS A 872 -6.88 55.84 15.05
C LYS A 872 -6.67 57.19 14.34
N SER A 873 -5.52 57.41 13.70
CA SER A 873 -5.26 58.63 12.93
C SER A 873 -5.93 58.65 11.55
N HIS A 874 -6.40 57.51 11.03
CA HIS A 874 -6.92 57.42 9.66
C HIS A 874 -8.15 58.31 9.38
N PRO A 875 -9.09 58.60 10.31
CA PRO A 875 -10.19 59.51 10.02
C PRO A 875 -9.69 60.95 9.80
N ARG A 876 -8.73 61.41 10.60
CA ARG A 876 -8.09 62.73 10.44
C ARG A 876 -7.30 62.82 9.13
N LEU A 877 -6.56 61.77 8.79
CA LEU A 877 -5.82 61.69 7.53
C LEU A 877 -6.78 61.67 6.33
N GLY A 878 -7.90 60.94 6.44
CA GLY A 878 -8.93 60.88 5.41
C GLY A 878 -9.60 62.24 5.17
N ALA A 879 -10.02 62.90 6.25
CA ALA A 879 -10.58 64.26 6.21
C ALA A 879 -9.62 65.28 5.58
N ASN A 880 -8.32 65.19 5.90
CA ASN A 880 -7.29 66.02 5.29
C ASN A 880 -7.15 65.75 3.78
N ILE A 881 -7.19 64.48 3.34
CA ILE A 881 -7.09 64.13 1.92
C ILE A 881 -8.28 64.70 1.14
N VAL A 882 -9.51 64.47 1.61
CA VAL A 882 -10.71 64.97 0.92
C VAL A 882 -10.85 66.50 1.01
N GLY A 883 -10.38 67.12 2.10
CA GLY A 883 -10.42 68.56 2.30
C GLY A 883 -9.57 69.35 1.31
N ASN A 884 -8.60 68.71 0.65
CA ASN A 884 -7.81 69.31 -0.42
C ASN A 884 -8.54 69.32 -1.79
N VAL A 885 -9.71 68.68 -1.90
CA VAL A 885 -10.50 68.60 -3.13
C VAL A 885 -11.80 69.39 -2.92
N PRO A 886 -11.99 70.56 -3.58
CA PRO A 886 -13.12 71.45 -3.32
C PRO A 886 -14.51 70.79 -3.39
N SER A 887 -14.70 69.82 -4.29
CA SER A 887 -15.96 69.09 -4.44
C SER A 887 -16.23 68.04 -3.36
N LEU A 888 -15.22 67.64 -2.58
CA LEU A 888 -15.31 66.64 -1.51
C LEU A 888 -15.26 67.25 -0.10
N VAL A 889 -14.98 68.56 0.02
CA VAL A 889 -15.03 69.27 1.31
C VAL A 889 -16.32 69.00 2.10
N PRO A 890 -17.53 68.96 1.48
CA PRO A 890 -18.76 68.72 2.22
C PRO A 890 -18.81 67.37 2.95
N CYS A 891 -18.11 66.32 2.48
CA CYS A 891 -18.12 65.02 3.14
C CYS A 891 -17.02 64.84 4.21
N ALA A 892 -16.14 65.84 4.40
CA ALA A 892 -14.99 65.75 5.30
C ALA A 892 -15.38 65.44 6.76
N ASP A 893 -16.43 66.06 7.28
CA ASP A 893 -16.89 65.86 8.67
C ASP A 893 -17.48 64.46 8.88
N GLY A 894 -18.16 63.91 7.87
CA GLY A 894 -18.66 62.53 7.90
C GLY A 894 -17.52 61.52 7.97
N ILE A 895 -16.44 61.76 7.22
CA ILE A 895 -15.23 60.92 7.21
C ILE A 895 -14.42 61.12 8.51
N LEU A 896 -14.34 62.33 9.04
CA LEU A 896 -13.57 62.62 10.25
C LEU A 896 -14.13 61.92 11.49
N HIS A 897 -15.46 61.86 11.60
CA HIS A 897 -16.15 61.47 12.84
C HIS A 897 -16.87 60.11 12.77
N HIS A 898 -16.69 59.31 11.72
CA HIS A 898 -17.40 58.03 11.56
C HIS A 898 -17.06 56.97 12.63
N HIS A 899 -16.03 57.19 13.44
CA HIS A 899 -15.66 56.34 14.59
C HIS A 899 -15.97 56.98 15.96
N GLU A 900 -16.72 58.08 15.99
CA GLU A 900 -17.27 58.62 17.24
C GLU A 900 -18.40 57.72 17.76
N CYS A 901 -18.46 57.53 19.08
CA CYS A 901 -19.50 56.76 19.74
C CYS A 901 -20.54 57.69 20.35
N TRP A 902 -21.82 57.32 20.29
CA TRP A 902 -22.93 58.12 20.84
C TRP A 902 -22.74 58.58 22.30
N ASP A 903 -22.09 57.77 23.14
CA ASP A 903 -21.81 58.07 24.55
C ASP A 903 -20.58 58.96 24.81
N GLY A 904 -19.78 59.26 23.77
CA GLY A 904 -18.53 60.03 23.82
C GLY A 904 -17.26 59.20 23.99
N SER A 905 -17.33 57.86 23.93
CA SER A 905 -16.17 56.96 24.08
C SER A 905 -15.37 56.73 22.79
N GLY A 906 -15.81 57.32 21.67
CA GLY A 906 -15.19 57.17 20.35
C GLY A 906 -14.01 58.08 20.10
N TYR A 907 -13.58 58.17 18.85
CA TYR A 907 -12.44 58.96 18.41
C TYR A 907 -12.76 59.58 17.03
N PRO A 908 -12.09 60.67 16.62
CA PRO A 908 -10.87 61.24 17.19
C PRO A 908 -11.04 62.41 18.18
N ASP A 909 -12.24 62.97 18.34
CA ASP A 909 -12.53 64.17 19.14
C ASP A 909 -13.43 63.90 20.37
N GLY A 910 -13.99 62.69 20.49
CA GLY A 910 -14.78 62.27 21.66
C GLY A 910 -16.14 62.96 21.74
N LEU A 911 -16.75 63.21 20.57
CA LEU A 911 -18.04 63.88 20.45
C LEU A 911 -19.16 63.00 21.01
N LYS A 912 -20.17 63.63 21.62
CA LYS A 912 -21.27 62.92 22.31
C LYS A 912 -22.63 63.30 21.75
N GLY A 913 -23.48 62.29 21.52
CA GLY A 913 -24.85 62.46 21.06
C GLY A 913 -24.94 63.23 19.75
N GLU A 914 -25.82 64.23 19.70
CA GLU A 914 -26.05 65.04 18.49
C GLU A 914 -24.89 65.98 18.13
N ALA A 915 -23.85 66.09 18.97
CA ALA A 915 -22.62 66.77 18.58
C ALA A 915 -21.86 66.02 17.46
N ILE A 916 -22.12 64.72 17.29
CA ILE A 916 -21.57 63.93 16.17
C ILE A 916 -22.37 64.29 14.90
N PRO A 917 -21.70 64.68 13.80
CA PRO A 917 -22.37 64.97 12.54
C PRO A 917 -23.29 63.83 12.11
N ARG A 918 -24.47 64.17 11.58
CA ARG A 918 -25.49 63.18 11.21
C ARG A 918 -24.95 62.18 10.18
N ASP A 919 -24.17 62.66 9.21
CA ASP A 919 -23.50 61.84 8.20
C ASP A 919 -22.61 60.77 8.86
N ALA A 920 -21.80 61.16 9.85
CA ALA A 920 -20.93 60.25 10.60
C ALA A 920 -21.74 59.22 11.42
N ARG A 921 -22.87 59.62 12.02
CA ARG A 921 -23.76 58.68 12.74
C ARG A 921 -24.37 57.63 11.81
N VAL A 922 -24.72 58.01 10.58
CA VAL A 922 -25.22 57.09 9.54
C VAL A 922 -24.11 56.12 9.11
N LEU A 923 -22.91 56.64 8.83
CA LEU A 923 -21.75 55.82 8.45
C LEU A 923 -21.37 54.82 9.55
N ALA A 924 -21.38 55.23 10.83
CA ALA A 924 -20.99 54.37 11.96
C ALA A 924 -21.87 53.12 12.07
N VAL A 925 -23.18 53.23 11.80
CA VAL A 925 -24.11 52.08 11.81
C VAL A 925 -23.85 51.18 10.60
N ALA A 926 -23.71 51.77 9.41
CA ALA A 926 -23.50 51.04 8.16
C ALA A 926 -22.16 50.27 8.14
N ASP A 927 -21.07 50.90 8.57
CA ASP A 927 -19.74 50.30 8.66
C ASP A 927 -19.70 49.18 9.70
N ALA A 928 -20.24 49.41 10.90
CA ALA A 928 -20.27 48.39 11.94
C ALA A 928 -21.07 47.15 11.52
N PHE A 929 -22.19 47.34 10.83
CA PHE A 929 -23.00 46.23 10.33
C PHE A 929 -22.24 45.41 9.29
N ASP A 930 -21.69 46.04 8.25
CA ASP A 930 -20.91 45.32 7.22
C ASP A 930 -19.68 44.63 7.84
N ALA A 931 -18.99 45.31 8.75
CA ALA A 931 -17.84 44.75 9.45
C ALA A 931 -18.17 43.50 10.28
N MET A 932 -19.43 43.33 10.71
CA MET A 932 -19.87 42.17 11.46
C MET A 932 -20.23 40.97 10.58
N ILE A 933 -20.92 41.21 9.46
CA ILE A 933 -21.38 40.17 8.53
C ILE A 933 -20.33 39.79 7.47
N SER A 934 -19.26 40.57 7.33
CA SER A 934 -18.13 40.24 6.45
C SER A 934 -17.08 39.38 7.18
N PRO A 935 -16.45 38.40 6.51
CA PRO A 935 -15.37 37.61 7.10
C PRO A 935 -14.12 38.47 7.35
N ARG A 936 -13.48 38.33 8.51
CA ARG A 936 -12.26 39.06 8.90
C ARG A 936 -11.11 38.08 9.24
N PRO A 937 -9.83 38.48 9.14
CA PRO A 937 -8.67 37.59 9.34
C PRO A 937 -8.63 36.81 10.66
N TYR A 938 -9.32 37.33 11.70
CA TYR A 938 -9.34 36.75 13.05
C TYR A 938 -10.73 36.28 13.48
N ARG A 939 -11.76 36.41 12.63
CA ARG A 939 -13.16 36.11 12.97
C ARG A 939 -14.00 35.84 11.72
N GLY A 940 -14.78 34.74 11.72
CA GLY A 940 -15.80 34.50 10.70
C GLY A 940 -16.92 35.54 10.72
N ALA A 941 -17.67 35.62 9.62
CA ALA A 941 -18.88 36.44 9.48
C ALA A 941 -19.93 36.09 10.55
N TYR A 942 -20.59 37.09 11.13
CA TYR A 942 -21.75 36.87 11.98
C TYR A 942 -22.99 36.60 11.12
N PRO A 943 -23.88 35.69 11.54
CA PRO A 943 -25.22 35.62 10.96
C PRO A 943 -25.94 36.98 11.08
N HIS A 944 -26.75 37.35 10.09
CA HIS A 944 -27.48 38.62 10.07
C HIS A 944 -28.23 38.90 11.37
N GLN A 945 -28.91 37.88 11.91
CA GLN A 945 -29.64 37.99 13.19
C GLN A 945 -28.74 38.40 14.36
N LYS A 946 -27.53 37.85 14.42
CA LYS A 946 -26.55 38.19 15.46
C LYS A 946 -25.98 39.60 15.27
N ALA A 947 -25.74 40.02 14.03
CA ALA A 947 -25.30 41.39 13.75
C ALA A 947 -26.39 42.42 14.13
N VAL A 948 -27.66 42.11 13.86
CA VAL A 948 -28.81 42.93 14.29
C VAL A 948 -28.90 43.02 15.81
N GLU A 949 -28.71 41.90 16.53
CA GLU A 949 -28.67 41.88 18.00
C GLU A 949 -27.55 42.79 18.55
N GLU A 950 -26.34 42.71 18.00
CA GLU A 950 -25.19 43.54 18.42
C GLU A 950 -25.39 45.04 18.11
N ILE A 951 -25.97 45.38 16.96
CA ILE A 951 -26.34 46.78 16.65
C ILE A 951 -27.42 47.27 17.62
N ARG A 952 -28.40 46.42 17.96
CA ARG A 952 -29.48 46.74 18.91
C ARG A 952 -28.94 46.96 20.33
N GLU A 953 -28.00 46.13 20.78
CA GLU A 953 -27.32 46.30 22.08
C GLU A 953 -26.43 47.55 22.13
N GLY A 954 -25.87 47.96 20.98
CA GLY A 954 -25.08 49.18 20.83
C GLY A 954 -25.87 50.49 20.78
N ALA A 955 -27.21 50.44 20.73
CA ALA A 955 -28.07 51.62 20.66
C ALA A 955 -27.96 52.48 21.93
N GLY A 956 -27.72 53.79 21.75
CA GLY A 956 -27.57 54.73 22.86
C GLY A 956 -26.21 54.68 23.58
N THR A 957 -25.30 53.81 23.15
CA THR A 957 -23.90 53.76 23.61
C THR A 957 -22.93 54.00 22.47
N LYS A 958 -22.88 53.07 21.50
CA LYS A 958 -22.04 53.19 20.29
C LYS A 958 -22.77 53.95 19.19
N PHE A 959 -24.05 53.67 19.00
CA PHE A 959 -24.83 54.16 17.86
C PHE A 959 -25.99 55.05 18.30
N ASP A 960 -26.43 55.93 17.40
CA ASP A 960 -27.64 56.72 17.59
C ASP A 960 -28.86 55.79 17.69
N PRO A 961 -29.61 55.80 18.82
CA PRO A 961 -30.72 54.89 19.01
C PRO A 961 -31.85 55.07 17.99
N LYS A 962 -32.04 56.29 17.46
CA LYS A 962 -33.07 56.56 16.44
C LYS A 962 -32.68 55.98 15.08
N LEU A 963 -31.40 56.04 14.72
CA LEU A 963 -30.91 55.49 13.46
C LEU A 963 -30.87 53.96 13.50
N VAL A 964 -30.53 53.36 14.64
CA VAL A 964 -30.54 51.91 14.83
C VAL A 964 -31.93 51.32 14.61
N GLU A 965 -32.98 51.95 15.15
CA GLU A 965 -34.36 51.47 14.99
C GLU A 965 -34.77 51.41 13.50
N VAL A 966 -34.47 52.47 12.74
CA VAL A 966 -34.74 52.54 11.30
C VAL A 966 -33.88 51.53 10.52
N PHE A 967 -32.60 51.42 10.86
CA PHE A 967 -31.67 50.52 10.18
C PHE A 967 -32.04 49.05 10.36
N ILE A 968 -32.41 48.64 11.57
CA ILE A 968 -32.87 47.28 11.85
C ILE A 968 -34.14 46.97 11.04
N GLY A 969 -35.08 47.92 10.96
CA GLY A 969 -36.27 47.78 10.12
C GLY A 969 -35.94 47.56 8.64
N LEU A 970 -34.93 48.24 8.10
CA LEU A 970 -34.46 48.04 6.72
C LEU A 970 -33.85 46.65 6.50
N VAL A 971 -33.02 46.19 7.45
CA VAL A 971 -32.36 44.87 7.36
C VAL A 971 -33.35 43.72 7.52
N GLU A 972 -34.31 43.82 8.45
CA GLU A 972 -35.36 42.81 8.63
C GLU A 972 -36.33 42.76 7.44
N ALA A 973 -36.48 43.88 6.70
CA ALA A 973 -37.24 43.96 5.46
C ALA A 973 -36.47 43.46 4.21
N GLY A 974 -35.23 42.96 4.36
CA GLY A 974 -34.44 42.39 3.27
C GLY A 974 -33.69 43.39 2.39
N TYR A 975 -33.70 44.69 2.72
CA TYR A 975 -32.91 45.71 2.00
C TYR A 975 -31.49 45.81 2.58
N PRO A 976 -30.41 45.82 1.77
CA PRO A 976 -30.31 46.04 0.33
C PRO A 976 -30.09 44.76 -0.51
N GLU A 977 -30.42 43.56 0.00
CA GLU A 977 -30.19 42.31 -0.75
C GLU A 977 -31.13 42.13 -1.95
N GLU A 978 -32.16 42.98 -2.11
CA GLU A 978 -32.94 43.13 -3.35
C GLU A 978 -32.56 44.39 -4.13
N VAL A 979 -31.47 44.32 -4.89
CA VAL A 979 -31.40 45.01 -6.19
C VAL A 979 -31.33 43.93 -7.26
N LYS A 980 -32.51 43.39 -7.60
CA LYS A 980 -32.74 42.73 -8.88
C LYS A 980 -32.52 43.78 -9.97
N VAL A 981 -31.42 43.66 -10.71
CA VAL A 981 -31.33 44.27 -12.03
C VAL A 981 -32.19 43.41 -12.96
N GLY A 982 -33.41 43.89 -13.20
CA GLY A 982 -34.30 43.40 -14.26
C GLY A 982 -35.27 42.30 -13.85
N GLU A 983 -36.42 42.68 -13.30
CA GLU A 983 -37.68 41.98 -13.59
C GLU A 983 -38.78 43.01 -13.68
N GLU A 984 -39.31 43.15 -14.90
CA GLU A 984 -40.51 43.92 -15.19
C GLU A 984 -41.70 43.33 -14.42
N THR A 985 -42.57 44.24 -14.02
CA THR A 985 -43.89 44.00 -13.46
C THR A 985 -44.70 42.99 -14.29
N GLY A 986 -44.93 41.80 -13.74
CA GLY A 986 -45.97 40.88 -14.18
C GLY A 986 -47.07 40.79 -13.12
N GLY A 987 -48.15 41.53 -13.32
CA GLY A 987 -49.38 41.38 -12.53
C GLY A 987 -50.14 40.11 -12.89
N GLU A 988 -50.66 39.46 -11.84
CA GLU A 988 -51.86 38.62 -11.69
C GLU A 988 -52.52 37.99 -12.93
N GLU A 989 -52.65 36.65 -12.92
CA GLU A 989 -53.92 35.87 -12.88
C GLU A 989 -53.65 34.40 -13.31
N GLY A 990 -54.07 33.42 -12.49
CA GLY A 990 -54.08 31.99 -12.84
C GLY A 990 -53.73 31.04 -11.70
#